data_AF-A0A1B7NLD5-F1
#
_entry.id   AF-A0A1B7NLD5-F1
#
_cell.length_a   1.000
_cell.length_b   1.000
_cell.length_c   1.000
_cell.angle_alpha   90.00
_cell.angle_beta   90.00
_cell.angle_gamma   90.00
#
_symmetry.space_group_name_H-M   'P 1'
#
loop_
_entity.id
_entity.type
_entity.pdbx_description
1 polymer ?
#
loop_
_entity_poly.entity_id
_entity_poly.type
_entity_poly.pdbx_seq_one_letter_code
_entity_poly.pdbx_strand_id
1 'polypeptide(L)'
;MNGVNVMNHTMNGASIRSSLSSYGDPKYISSISVAAVVPPPSRVLIDGYRNGINSTQDEIPRYNPLNTSHPRSSVLLNANDPVVMHLLTETALGDSMEFEVLSFEEAEDLKKQLSLLTNRIDSLKRKLALEMKLQEAALSLSRLSDSKSARDSGDLMGGNSPKSIRRRMSFFGRNSWGEQHRSDSELVMSTRKCEELAQELWKLERRAAELRRRLLEHTAGVLQMTHKGLKKKPNTSNNLPRSPDSMYGNATAGNDGVYSGTPHEFDDRSLYRTADHLDEYDRGDGRGGMPRLLNGETKSVDLTTIQNTERKLQELNNRLREILLQTNSDGDVDPVPTPLGDDGSPNPAAGVEVYLDYLERNLNSIARQQTQEFRQDTNPLPEFVHEAEEKLEEMNMRLENILRASGSSQSPASLPSGPRRTLQEQLNYLEPNIDNIQQRVESLTEQKTILTTQIQQQRELNSKSDAERDAHFAKLNEEISTLTKELDISRRDANGTRDELAQVMDQLDAARQESMIREQQRTAEEANSISSAKKAMMEAEEELSAKTNMIAQLEDALQKARGEQDSRTREALEAKEKSDGELQKLQSEYHVLENEMIRVRTELTMVQAELDGAYGSRAERAAQVAANPVIQKEIDDLNQRNRNLTEEISILRAEQLNNSNDGDGKSGLQTRVQILEKELRETIDDYEVMTKASIEFEKERDKLETFIDNLRDRCESLESKLCEERVQNMGNNTSGANGFDRGASETTSTMVLKNEFKKMMRDTRTENMRLLKAEQEERRRLETLLRNLRKEQSMGKSNLSQSAISS
;
A
#
# COMPACT_ATOMS: atom_id res chain seq x y z
N MET A 1 74.72 -36.10 16.01
CA MET A 1 73.51 -36.71 15.40
C MET A 1 72.34 -35.74 15.58
N ASN A 2 71.95 -35.13 14.47
CA ASN A 2 70.68 -34.52 14.07
C ASN A 2 69.74 -33.82 15.09
N GLY A 3 69.51 -32.52 14.82
CA GLY A 3 68.19 -31.84 14.87
C GLY A 3 67.79 -31.24 16.22
N VAL A 4 68.43 -30.16 16.68
CA VAL A 4 68.07 -28.73 16.48
C VAL A 4 66.76 -28.29 17.15
N ASN A 5 66.99 -27.52 18.19
CA ASN A 5 66.15 -26.75 19.10
C ASN A 5 65.76 -25.41 18.44
N VAL A 6 64.50 -24.97 18.47
CA VAL A 6 64.15 -23.54 18.29
C VAL A 6 62.93 -23.16 19.15
N MET A 7 63.20 -22.32 20.14
CA MET A 7 62.25 -21.47 20.87
C MET A 7 61.91 -20.20 20.06
N ASN A 8 60.64 -19.79 20.18
CA ASN A 8 60.09 -18.42 20.20
C ASN A 8 60.84 -17.26 19.53
N HIS A 9 60.17 -16.52 18.64
CA HIS A 9 59.90 -15.07 18.81
C HIS A 9 58.98 -14.48 17.70
N THR A 10 57.97 -13.73 18.16
CA THR A 10 57.41 -12.45 17.63
C THR A 10 56.94 -12.30 16.18
N MET A 11 55.71 -11.79 15.98
CA MET A 11 55.39 -10.56 15.22
C MET A 11 53.87 -10.28 15.28
N ASN A 12 53.41 -9.30 16.07
CA ASN A 12 53.02 -7.95 15.64
C ASN A 12 52.17 -7.89 14.36
N GLY A 13 50.85 -7.89 14.54
CA GLY A 13 49.89 -7.48 13.51
C GLY A 13 49.90 -5.97 13.34
N ALA A 14 50.68 -5.50 12.37
CA ALA A 14 50.65 -4.12 11.90
C ALA A 14 49.89 -4.04 10.56
N SER A 15 48.91 -3.13 10.53
CA SER A 15 48.58 -2.22 9.43
C SER A 15 48.57 -2.78 8.00
N ILE A 16 47.38 -2.96 7.42
CA ILE A 16 47.19 -2.92 5.96
C ILE A 16 46.29 -1.72 5.64
N ARG A 17 46.92 -0.53 5.68
CA ARG A 17 46.65 0.52 4.70
C ARG A 17 47.74 0.42 3.65
N SER A 18 47.37 0.06 2.42
CA SER A 18 48.21 0.31 1.25
C SER A 18 47.34 0.35 0.00
N SER A 19 47.14 1.56 -0.48
CA SER A 19 46.72 1.91 -1.83
C SER A 19 47.90 1.73 -2.78
N LEU A 20 47.71 1.02 -3.89
CA LEU A 20 48.54 1.18 -5.08
C LEU A 20 47.65 1.20 -6.33
N SER A 21 47.79 2.32 -7.05
CA SER A 21 47.34 2.57 -8.42
C SER A 21 48.11 1.68 -9.40
N SER A 22 47.44 1.14 -10.41
CA SER A 22 48.06 0.78 -11.69
C SER A 22 47.01 0.80 -12.80
N TYR A 23 47.23 1.68 -13.76
CA TYR A 23 46.45 1.85 -14.99
C TYR A 23 46.71 0.69 -15.97
N GLY A 24 45.63 0.14 -16.53
CA GLY A 24 45.55 -0.30 -17.93
C GLY A 24 46.21 -1.62 -18.35
N ASP A 25 45.40 -2.67 -18.51
CA ASP A 25 45.59 -3.64 -19.60
C ASP A 25 44.20 -4.09 -20.16
N PRO A 26 43.80 -3.69 -21.38
CA PRO A 26 42.45 -3.84 -21.89
C PRO A 26 42.23 -5.18 -22.63
N LYS A 27 42.92 -6.26 -22.23
CA LYS A 27 42.83 -7.58 -22.92
C LYS A 27 42.11 -8.67 -22.12
N TYR A 28 41.55 -8.34 -20.96
CA TYR A 28 40.70 -9.26 -20.18
C TYR A 28 39.35 -8.62 -19.86
N ILE A 29 38.67 -8.10 -20.88
CA ILE A 29 37.23 -7.85 -20.81
C ILE A 29 36.53 -9.04 -21.46
N SER A 30 35.49 -9.53 -20.79
CA SER A 30 34.50 -10.55 -21.20
C SER A 30 34.85 -12.03 -21.00
N SER A 31 34.52 -12.54 -19.80
CA SER A 31 33.75 -13.79 -19.59
C SER A 31 33.67 -14.15 -18.09
N ILE A 32 32.95 -13.36 -17.29
CA ILE A 32 32.40 -13.87 -16.02
C ILE A 32 31.04 -14.49 -16.35
N SER A 33 31.12 -15.62 -17.04
CA SER A 33 30.04 -16.56 -17.20
C SER A 33 30.05 -17.44 -15.96
N VAL A 34 29.08 -17.25 -15.06
CA VAL A 34 28.62 -18.22 -14.04
C VAL A 34 29.75 -19.06 -13.40
N ALA A 35 30.72 -18.40 -12.75
CA ALA A 35 31.51 -19.08 -11.74
C ALA A 35 30.57 -19.31 -10.54
N ALA A 36 30.28 -20.58 -10.22
CA ALA A 36 29.56 -20.94 -9.01
C ALA A 36 30.33 -20.39 -7.81
N VAL A 37 29.90 -19.22 -7.31
CA VAL A 37 30.58 -18.57 -6.19
C VAL A 37 30.37 -19.43 -4.96
N VAL A 38 31.46 -20.04 -4.51
CA VAL A 38 31.53 -20.79 -3.26
C VAL A 38 31.10 -19.84 -2.14
N PRO A 39 30.09 -20.22 -1.32
CA PRO A 39 29.69 -19.39 -0.19
C PRO A 39 30.91 -19.22 0.74
N PRO A 40 31.16 -18.00 1.25
CA PRO A 40 32.20 -17.80 2.25
C PRO A 40 31.94 -18.70 3.48
N PRO A 41 32.99 -19.06 4.24
CA PRO A 41 32.83 -19.91 5.41
C PRO A 41 31.76 -19.38 6.36
N SER A 42 30.90 -20.26 6.89
CA SER A 42 29.77 -19.89 7.75
C SER A 42 30.17 -19.03 8.94
N ARG A 43 31.34 -19.29 9.53
CA ARG A 43 31.90 -18.50 10.64
C ARG A 43 32.17 -17.04 10.26
N VAL A 44 32.72 -16.80 9.07
CA VAL A 44 33.00 -15.44 8.57
C VAL A 44 31.72 -14.66 8.33
N LEU A 45 30.66 -15.34 7.86
CA LEU A 45 29.34 -14.75 7.71
C LEU A 45 28.73 -14.35 9.06
N ILE A 46 28.77 -15.24 10.04
CA ILE A 46 28.27 -14.95 11.40
C ILE A 46 29.00 -13.75 11.99
N ASP A 47 30.32 -13.68 11.88
CA ASP A 47 31.11 -12.54 12.38
C ASP A 47 30.78 -11.24 11.63
N GLY A 48 30.55 -11.31 10.32
CA GLY A 48 30.09 -10.16 9.52
C GLY A 48 28.74 -9.62 10.00
N TYR A 49 27.77 -10.50 10.23
CA TYR A 49 26.45 -10.11 10.76
C TYR A 49 26.51 -9.69 12.23
N ARG A 50 27.37 -10.29 13.05
CA ARG A 50 27.64 -9.88 14.44
C ARG A 50 28.09 -8.42 14.51
N ASN A 51 29.02 -8.05 13.64
CA ASN A 51 29.53 -6.68 13.55
C ASN A 51 28.46 -5.72 13.01
N GLY A 52 27.65 -6.13 12.03
CA GLY A 52 26.54 -5.32 11.52
C GLY A 52 25.42 -5.07 12.54
N ILE A 53 25.10 -6.06 13.39
CA ILE A 53 24.10 -5.93 14.46
C ILE A 53 24.59 -4.99 15.56
N ASN A 54 25.88 -5.03 15.90
CA ASN A 54 26.48 -4.11 16.89
C ASN A 54 26.73 -2.70 16.31
N SER A 55 26.74 -2.57 14.97
CA SER A 55 26.98 -1.33 14.24
C SER A 55 25.68 -0.63 13.82
N THR A 56 24.51 -1.02 14.35
CA THR A 56 23.22 -0.37 14.04
C THR A 56 23.13 1.10 14.50
N GLN A 57 24.16 1.62 15.19
CA GLN A 57 24.24 3.04 15.57
C GLN A 57 25.14 3.90 14.69
N ASP A 58 26.00 3.34 13.83
CA ASP A 58 27.02 4.14 13.10
C ASP A 58 27.24 3.69 11.64
N GLU A 59 26.17 3.38 10.89
CA GLU A 59 26.29 3.60 9.44
C GLU A 59 26.20 5.10 9.19
N ILE A 60 27.29 5.82 9.49
CA ILE A 60 27.52 7.17 9.00
C ILE A 60 27.49 7.02 7.48
N PRO A 61 26.43 7.49 6.79
CA PRO A 61 26.46 7.44 5.35
C PRO A 61 27.66 8.29 4.93
N ARG A 62 28.53 7.75 4.08
CA ARG A 62 29.67 8.47 3.51
C ARG A 62 29.16 9.57 2.56
N TYR A 63 28.41 10.52 3.08
CA TYR A 63 28.02 11.75 2.41
C TYR A 63 29.11 12.78 2.65
N ASN A 64 29.43 13.52 1.60
CA ASN A 64 30.44 14.58 1.64
C ASN A 64 29.94 15.71 2.55
N PRO A 65 30.52 15.94 3.75
CA PRO A 65 30.04 16.95 4.68
C PRO A 65 30.29 18.39 4.19
N LEU A 66 31.09 18.56 3.12
CA LEU A 66 31.48 19.86 2.57
C LEU A 66 30.57 20.33 1.43
N ASN A 67 29.63 19.50 0.97
CA ASN A 67 28.74 19.86 -0.13
C ASN A 67 27.27 19.63 0.25
N THR A 68 26.64 20.66 0.81
CA THR A 68 25.24 20.64 1.27
C THR A 68 24.23 20.60 0.12
N SER A 69 24.61 21.01 -1.09
CA SER A 69 23.72 21.00 -2.27
C SER A 69 23.68 19.65 -2.98
N HIS A 70 24.75 18.84 -2.92
CA HIS A 70 24.80 17.51 -3.52
C HIS A 70 25.42 16.45 -2.59
N PRO A 71 24.64 15.93 -1.62
CA PRO A 71 25.14 15.04 -0.56
C PRO A 71 25.67 13.69 -1.07
N ARG A 72 25.28 13.28 -2.30
CA ARG A 72 25.68 12.01 -2.94
C ARG A 72 26.96 12.08 -3.78
N SER A 73 27.62 13.24 -3.86
CA SER A 73 28.87 13.40 -4.63
C SER A 73 30.09 12.99 -3.80
N SER A 74 31.07 12.34 -4.43
CA SER A 74 32.35 12.06 -3.77
C SER A 74 33.11 13.38 -3.52
N VAL A 75 34.02 13.39 -2.53
CA VAL A 75 34.86 14.57 -2.20
C VAL A 75 35.69 15.06 -3.39
N LEU A 76 35.95 14.18 -4.36
CA LEU A 76 36.76 14.46 -5.55
C LEU A 76 35.94 14.94 -6.76
N LEU A 77 34.61 14.91 -6.69
CA LEU A 77 33.73 15.36 -7.77
C LEU A 77 33.32 16.81 -7.54
N ASN A 78 33.80 17.72 -8.38
CA ASN A 78 33.27 19.07 -8.46
C ASN A 78 32.07 19.09 -9.43
N ALA A 79 30.85 19.01 -8.89
CA ALA A 79 29.61 19.01 -9.69
C ALA A 79 29.41 20.30 -10.52
N ASN A 80 30.18 21.36 -10.24
CA ASN A 80 30.12 22.63 -10.96
C ASN A 80 31.08 22.68 -12.17
N ASP A 81 31.92 21.67 -12.38
CA ASP A 81 32.79 21.60 -13.56
C ASP A 81 32.03 20.98 -14.75
N PRO A 82 31.66 21.77 -15.78
CA PRO A 82 30.86 21.28 -16.90
C PRO A 82 31.61 20.26 -17.76
N VAL A 83 32.95 20.30 -17.80
CA VAL A 83 33.76 19.38 -18.61
C VAL A 83 33.82 18.00 -17.97
N VAL A 84 34.09 17.96 -16.65
CA VAL A 84 34.10 16.70 -15.90
C VAL A 84 32.71 16.07 -15.87
N MET A 85 31.66 16.87 -15.68
CA MET A 85 30.29 16.38 -15.73
C MET A 85 29.94 15.85 -17.13
N HIS A 86 30.34 16.52 -18.21
CA HIS A 86 30.13 16.03 -19.56
C HIS A 86 30.85 14.70 -19.82
N LEU A 87 32.12 14.59 -19.44
CA LEU A 87 32.89 13.34 -19.57
C LEU A 87 32.26 12.19 -18.78
N LEU A 88 31.83 12.43 -17.53
CA LEU A 88 31.13 11.44 -16.72
C LEU A 88 29.80 11.03 -17.33
N THR A 89 29.06 11.98 -17.92
CA THR A 89 27.84 11.63 -18.65
C THR A 89 28.13 10.79 -19.88
N GLU A 90 29.10 11.17 -20.73
CA GLU A 90 29.46 10.39 -21.92
C GLU A 90 29.95 8.98 -21.57
N THR A 91 30.75 8.85 -20.50
CA THR A 91 31.21 7.56 -19.98
C THR A 91 30.04 6.73 -19.46
N ALA A 92 29.16 7.31 -18.65
CA ALA A 92 27.98 6.59 -18.12
C ALA A 92 27.01 6.17 -19.24
N LEU A 93 26.86 7.00 -20.28
CA LEU A 93 26.06 6.68 -21.45
C LEU A 93 26.70 5.53 -22.23
N GLY A 94 28.03 5.53 -22.41
CA GLY A 94 28.79 4.44 -23.03
C GLY A 94 28.66 3.12 -22.26
N ASP A 95 28.90 3.15 -20.95
CA ASP A 95 28.80 1.98 -20.06
C ASP A 95 27.37 1.40 -20.02
N SER A 96 26.35 2.26 -20.16
CA SER A 96 24.94 1.84 -20.11
C SER A 96 24.39 1.37 -21.47
N MET A 97 25.18 1.39 -22.55
CA MET A 97 24.71 0.99 -23.88
C MET A 97 24.34 -0.50 -23.97
N GLU A 98 25.01 -1.35 -23.19
CA GLU A 98 24.86 -2.80 -23.23
C GLU A 98 23.88 -3.33 -22.17
N PHE A 99 23.25 -2.45 -21.38
CA PHE A 99 22.33 -2.86 -20.33
C PHE A 99 20.97 -3.31 -20.89
N GLU A 100 20.49 -4.43 -20.35
CA GLU A 100 19.21 -5.03 -20.73
C GLU A 100 18.04 -4.15 -20.30
N VAL A 101 17.22 -3.72 -21.26
CA VAL A 101 15.98 -3.00 -21.00
C VAL A 101 14.83 -4.00 -20.94
N LEU A 102 14.44 -4.32 -19.72
CA LEU A 102 13.29 -5.14 -19.35
C LEU A 102 11.96 -4.47 -19.75
N SER A 103 10.93 -5.27 -20.00
CA SER A 103 9.56 -4.77 -20.19
C SER A 103 8.98 -4.20 -18.89
N PHE A 104 7.90 -3.40 -18.99
CA PHE A 104 7.24 -2.83 -17.82
C PHE A 104 6.75 -3.92 -16.85
N GLU A 105 6.16 -5.00 -17.36
CA GLU A 105 5.67 -6.12 -16.55
C GLU A 105 6.81 -6.85 -15.84
N GLU A 106 7.90 -7.16 -16.55
CA GLU A 106 9.08 -7.80 -15.95
C GLU A 106 9.74 -6.90 -14.88
N ALA A 107 9.82 -5.59 -15.13
CA ALA A 107 10.37 -4.65 -14.16
C ALA A 107 9.50 -4.56 -12.89
N GLU A 108 8.17 -4.56 -13.03
CA GLU A 108 7.25 -4.62 -11.89
C GLU A 108 7.37 -5.95 -11.13
N ASP A 109 7.48 -7.07 -11.83
CA ASP A 109 7.62 -8.38 -11.21
C ASP A 109 8.95 -8.53 -10.47
N LEU A 110 10.05 -8.00 -11.03
CA LEU A 110 11.34 -7.93 -10.32
C LEU A 110 11.26 -7.03 -9.09
N LYS A 111 10.53 -5.91 -9.14
CA LYS A 111 10.28 -5.05 -7.96
C LYS A 111 9.47 -5.78 -6.89
N LYS A 112 8.40 -6.49 -7.27
CA LYS A 112 7.60 -7.32 -6.36
C LYS A 112 8.46 -8.42 -5.72
N GLN A 113 9.26 -9.13 -6.52
CA GLN A 113 10.19 -10.16 -6.03
C GLN A 113 11.25 -9.58 -5.08
N LEU A 114 11.81 -8.41 -5.38
CA LEU A 114 12.77 -7.70 -4.53
C LEU A 114 12.13 -7.31 -3.20
N SER A 115 10.91 -6.79 -3.20
CA SER A 115 10.15 -6.45 -1.98
C SER A 115 9.93 -7.69 -1.10
N LEU A 116 9.45 -8.80 -1.69
CA LEU A 116 9.25 -10.07 -0.98
C LEU A 116 10.56 -10.63 -0.42
N LEU A 117 11.64 -10.59 -1.20
CA LEU A 117 12.96 -11.03 -0.76
C LEU A 117 13.53 -10.14 0.35
N THR A 118 13.33 -8.82 0.28
CA THR A 118 13.78 -7.89 1.33
C THR A 118 13.05 -8.16 2.65
N ASN A 119 11.72 -8.31 2.61
CA ASN A 119 10.93 -8.69 3.79
C ASN A 119 11.41 -10.03 4.39
N ARG A 120 11.73 -11.00 3.53
CA ARG A 120 12.28 -12.30 3.96
C ARG A 120 13.68 -12.15 4.58
N ILE A 121 14.57 -11.37 3.97
CA ILE A 121 15.91 -11.05 4.49
C ILE A 121 15.77 -10.41 5.87
N ASP A 122 14.91 -9.42 6.05
CA ASP A 122 14.74 -8.74 7.35
C ASP A 122 14.15 -9.66 8.42
N SER A 123 13.27 -10.60 8.02
CA SER A 123 12.78 -11.64 8.93
C SER A 123 13.88 -12.61 9.35
N LEU A 124 14.77 -13.00 8.41
CA LEU A 124 15.89 -13.89 8.68
C LEU A 124 17.00 -13.19 9.47
N LYS A 125 17.26 -11.90 9.24
CA LYS A 125 18.15 -11.07 10.08
C LYS A 125 17.69 -11.05 11.53
N ARG A 126 16.40 -10.81 11.77
CA ARG A 126 15.82 -10.85 13.12
C ARG A 126 15.92 -12.23 13.74
N LYS A 127 15.63 -13.29 12.99
CA LYS A 127 15.78 -14.68 13.46
C LYS A 127 17.24 -15.00 13.80
N LEU A 128 18.18 -14.65 12.93
CA LEU A 128 19.62 -14.83 13.15
C LEU A 128 20.08 -14.06 14.38
N ALA A 129 19.65 -12.80 14.58
CA ALA A 129 19.98 -12.04 15.77
C ALA A 129 19.46 -12.68 17.07
N LEU A 130 18.25 -13.25 17.05
CA LEU A 130 17.71 -14.00 18.20
C LEU A 130 18.49 -15.29 18.46
N GLU A 131 18.80 -16.05 17.41
CA GLU A 131 19.58 -17.28 17.53
C GLU A 131 21.03 -17.02 17.99
N MET A 132 21.66 -15.92 17.55
CA MET A 132 22.97 -15.50 18.05
C MET A 132 22.95 -15.15 19.54
N LYS A 133 21.86 -14.54 20.03
CA LYS A 133 21.67 -14.28 21.46
C LYS A 133 21.44 -15.57 22.25
N LEU A 134 20.69 -16.52 21.68
CA LEU A 134 20.52 -17.86 22.27
C LEU A 134 21.84 -18.64 22.29
N GLN A 135 22.66 -18.52 21.24
CA GLN A 135 23.99 -19.09 21.19
C GLN A 135 24.89 -18.48 22.27
N GLU A 136 24.83 -17.17 22.49
CA GLU A 136 25.58 -16.48 23.54
C GLU A 136 25.10 -16.86 24.96
N ALA A 137 23.79 -17.06 25.14
CA ALA A 137 23.22 -17.58 26.38
C ALA A 137 23.61 -19.05 26.62
N ALA A 138 23.58 -19.91 25.60
CA ALA A 138 24.04 -21.29 25.69
C ALA A 138 25.55 -21.36 25.97
N LEU A 139 26.34 -20.46 25.36
CA LEU A 139 27.77 -20.29 25.65
C LEU A 139 28.01 -19.88 27.10
N SER A 140 27.24 -18.92 27.64
CA SER A 140 27.38 -18.51 29.05
C SER A 140 26.98 -19.62 30.01
N LEU A 141 25.94 -20.41 29.70
CA LEU A 141 25.55 -21.61 30.46
C LEU A 141 26.64 -22.70 30.41
N SER A 142 27.24 -22.97 29.24
CA SER A 142 28.34 -23.95 29.13
C SER A 142 29.58 -23.52 29.91
N ARG A 143 29.89 -22.21 29.95
CA ARG A 143 31.02 -21.67 30.74
C ARG A 143 30.75 -21.79 32.24
N LEU A 144 29.51 -21.59 32.67
CA LEU A 144 29.12 -21.74 34.07
C LEU A 144 29.16 -23.21 34.49
N SER A 145 28.71 -24.13 33.64
CA SER A 145 28.74 -25.56 33.92
C SER A 145 30.17 -26.12 33.92
N ASP A 146 31.06 -25.61 33.06
CA ASP A 146 32.50 -25.92 33.04
C ASP A 146 33.24 -25.34 34.27
N SER A 147 32.89 -24.13 34.72
CA SER A 147 33.44 -23.52 35.94
C SER A 147 33.11 -24.29 37.23
N LYS A 148 32.02 -25.06 37.21
CA LYS A 148 31.60 -25.93 38.32
C LYS A 148 32.37 -27.26 38.33
N SER A 149 32.87 -27.69 37.16
CA SER A 149 33.71 -28.88 36.97
C SER A 149 35.18 -28.62 37.33
N ALA A 150 35.71 -27.44 37.01
CA ALA A 150 37.12 -27.08 37.25
C ALA A 150 37.52 -26.93 38.73
N ARG A 151 36.57 -27.00 39.68
CA ARG A 151 36.85 -26.98 41.13
C ARG A 151 37.20 -28.35 41.72
N ASP A 152 37.16 -29.43 40.93
CA ASP A 152 37.38 -30.82 41.37
C ASP A 152 38.54 -31.53 40.64
N SER A 153 39.53 -30.79 40.16
CA SER A 153 40.78 -31.40 39.66
C SER A 153 41.99 -30.49 39.86
N GLY A 154 42.77 -30.80 40.89
CA GLY A 154 44.03 -30.13 41.24
C GLY A 154 44.65 -30.78 42.47
N ASP A 155 45.41 -31.85 42.24
CA ASP A 155 46.05 -32.70 43.23
C ASP A 155 47.43 -32.15 43.69
N LEU A 156 47.81 -32.53 44.92
CA LEU A 156 49.17 -32.61 45.51
C LEU A 156 50.03 -31.34 45.75
N MET A 157 50.10 -30.92 47.02
CA MET A 157 51.33 -30.98 47.87
C MET A 157 51.13 -30.27 49.23
N GLY A 158 51.35 -31.01 50.33
CA GLY A 158 51.97 -30.48 51.56
C GLY A 158 51.09 -30.07 52.76
N GLY A 159 51.13 -30.87 53.82
CA GLY A 159 51.41 -30.36 55.18
C GLY A 159 50.24 -30.12 56.16
N ASN A 160 50.05 -31.10 57.05
CA ASN A 160 49.67 -31.03 58.47
C ASN A 160 48.50 -30.12 58.94
N SER A 161 47.42 -30.76 59.42
CA SER A 161 46.84 -30.60 60.78
C SER A 161 45.31 -30.85 60.78
N PRO A 162 44.74 -31.58 61.77
CA PRO A 162 43.34 -31.99 61.73
C PRO A 162 42.44 -31.07 62.56
N LYS A 163 41.46 -30.41 61.93
CA LYS A 163 40.27 -29.91 62.64
C LYS A 163 38.98 -30.15 61.86
N SER A 164 38.17 -31.01 62.46
CA SER A 164 36.75 -31.31 62.24
C SER A 164 35.90 -30.16 61.67
N ILE A 165 35.33 -30.38 60.48
CA ILE A 165 34.08 -29.74 60.04
C ILE A 165 33.16 -30.83 59.47
N ARG A 166 31.97 -30.93 60.07
CA ARG A 166 30.90 -31.88 59.75
C ARG A 166 30.50 -31.76 58.27
N ARG A 167 30.59 -32.88 57.54
CA ARG A 167 29.91 -33.01 56.25
C ARG A 167 28.40 -33.00 56.48
N ARG A 168 27.69 -32.03 55.91
CA ARG A 168 26.27 -32.20 55.59
C ARG A 168 26.20 -33.12 54.38
N MET A 169 25.64 -34.31 54.57
CA MET A 169 25.23 -35.21 53.49
C MET A 169 24.12 -34.55 52.67
N SER A 170 24.40 -34.22 51.40
CA SER A 170 23.38 -33.94 50.40
C SER A 170 23.05 -35.25 49.66
N PHE A 171 21.91 -35.85 49.97
CA PHE A 171 21.42 -37.13 49.40
C PHE A 171 20.85 -37.02 47.97
N PHE A 172 21.18 -35.97 47.21
CA PHE A 172 20.78 -35.80 45.81
C PHE A 172 22.00 -35.50 44.94
N GLY A 173 22.84 -36.50 44.74
CA GLY A 173 24.07 -36.41 43.94
C GLY A 173 24.14 -37.52 42.90
N ARG A 174 23.26 -37.48 41.90
CA ARG A 174 23.41 -38.27 40.66
C ARG A 174 22.66 -37.53 39.57
N ASN A 175 23.42 -36.93 38.63
CA ASN A 175 23.04 -36.54 37.24
C ASN A 175 23.88 -35.37 36.65
N SER A 176 24.91 -34.87 37.34
CA SER A 176 25.71 -33.71 36.85
C SER A 176 26.49 -33.94 35.54
N TRP A 177 26.79 -35.18 35.16
CA TRP A 177 27.50 -35.50 33.90
C TRP A 177 26.56 -35.50 32.68
N GLY A 178 25.28 -35.79 32.86
CA GLY A 178 24.29 -35.75 31.78
C GLY A 178 23.83 -34.34 31.44
N GLU A 179 23.92 -33.41 32.38
CA GLU A 179 23.50 -32.02 32.22
C GLU A 179 24.54 -31.18 31.46
N GLN A 180 25.84 -31.43 31.68
CA GLN A 180 26.94 -30.84 30.90
C GLN A 180 26.90 -31.23 29.42
N HIS A 181 26.70 -32.53 29.12
CA HIS A 181 26.59 -32.98 27.73
C HIS A 181 25.34 -32.44 27.02
N ARG A 182 24.27 -32.15 27.78
CA ARG A 182 23.07 -31.51 27.22
C ARG A 182 23.34 -30.04 26.87
N SER A 183 23.97 -29.27 27.75
CA SER A 183 24.33 -27.86 27.45
C SER A 183 25.31 -27.74 26.28
N ASP A 184 26.30 -28.64 26.20
CA ASP A 184 27.28 -28.65 25.11
C ASP A 184 26.62 -29.10 23.79
N SER A 185 25.69 -30.07 23.85
CA SER A 185 24.90 -30.48 22.68
C SER A 185 23.96 -29.36 22.22
N GLU A 186 23.32 -28.63 23.13
CA GLU A 186 22.43 -27.50 22.82
C GLU A 186 23.21 -26.33 22.19
N LEU A 187 24.43 -26.06 22.68
CA LEU A 187 25.35 -25.09 22.10
C LEU A 187 25.74 -25.47 20.66
N VAL A 188 26.12 -26.73 20.42
CA VAL A 188 26.48 -27.20 19.07
C VAL A 188 25.28 -27.07 18.12
N MET A 189 24.07 -27.43 18.57
CA MET A 189 22.85 -27.28 17.77
C MET A 189 22.53 -25.81 17.47
N SER A 190 22.67 -24.92 18.46
CA SER A 190 22.47 -23.47 18.27
C SER A 190 23.52 -22.87 17.32
N THR A 191 24.79 -23.28 17.43
CA THR A 191 25.86 -22.83 16.52
C THR A 191 25.57 -23.23 15.07
N ARG A 192 25.18 -24.50 14.85
CA ARG A 192 24.82 -25.01 13.53
C ARG A 192 23.62 -24.26 12.95
N LYS A 193 22.61 -23.97 13.78
CA LYS A 193 21.43 -23.21 13.36
C LYS A 193 21.79 -21.76 12.97
N CYS A 194 22.69 -21.11 13.71
CA CYS A 194 23.23 -19.80 13.33
C CYS A 194 24.00 -19.86 12.00
N GLU A 195 24.80 -20.90 11.78
CA GLU A 195 25.55 -21.11 10.54
C GLU A 195 24.63 -21.34 9.34
N GLU A 196 23.59 -22.15 9.49
CA GLU A 196 22.58 -22.42 8.45
C GLU A 196 21.80 -21.14 8.11
N LEU A 197 21.34 -20.39 9.12
CA LEU A 197 20.65 -19.11 8.92
C LEU A 197 21.56 -18.06 8.24
N ALA A 198 22.84 -18.00 8.59
CA ALA A 198 23.79 -17.07 7.98
C ALA A 198 24.03 -17.39 6.50
N GLN A 199 24.12 -18.67 6.15
CA GLN A 199 24.26 -19.10 4.75
C GLN A 199 22.99 -18.81 3.93
N GLU A 200 21.80 -19.05 4.48
CA GLU A 200 20.54 -18.71 3.82
C GLU A 200 20.39 -17.21 3.62
N LEU A 201 20.74 -16.42 4.65
CA LEU A 201 20.72 -14.96 4.59
C LEU A 201 21.64 -14.45 3.48
N TRP A 202 22.88 -14.94 3.41
CA TRP A 202 23.84 -14.56 2.37
C TRP A 202 23.33 -14.89 0.96
N LYS A 203 22.73 -16.08 0.76
CA LYS A 203 22.15 -16.48 -0.53
C LYS A 203 21.02 -15.55 -0.96
N LEU A 204 20.14 -15.19 -0.02
CA LEU A 204 19.01 -14.30 -0.30
C LEU A 204 19.46 -12.85 -0.54
N GLU A 205 20.41 -12.35 0.26
CA GLU A 205 21.01 -11.02 0.06
C GLU A 205 21.69 -10.91 -1.30
N ARG A 206 22.42 -11.95 -1.72
CA ARG A 206 23.01 -12.00 -3.06
C ARG A 206 21.95 -11.97 -4.16
N ARG A 207 20.87 -12.75 -4.01
CA ARG A 207 19.75 -12.72 -4.97
C ARG A 207 19.08 -11.36 -5.01
N ALA A 208 18.90 -10.69 -3.87
CA ALA A 208 18.34 -9.35 -3.81
C ALA A 208 19.28 -8.31 -4.45
N ALA A 209 20.59 -8.42 -4.25
CA ALA A 209 21.60 -7.56 -4.89
C ALA A 209 21.59 -7.73 -6.42
N GLU A 210 21.45 -8.96 -6.90
CA GLU A 210 21.35 -9.27 -8.32
C GLU A 210 20.08 -8.68 -8.96
N LEU A 211 18.93 -8.78 -8.28
CA LEU A 211 17.69 -8.14 -8.73
C LEU A 211 17.79 -6.62 -8.73
N ARG A 212 18.42 -6.03 -7.71
CA ARG A 212 18.71 -4.58 -7.65
C ARG A 212 19.61 -4.16 -8.80
N ARG A 213 20.66 -4.93 -9.10
CA ARG A 213 21.57 -4.70 -10.23
C ARG A 213 20.80 -4.67 -11.55
N ARG A 214 20.00 -5.70 -11.83
CA ARG A 214 19.16 -5.75 -13.05
C ARG A 214 18.16 -4.59 -13.14
N LEU A 215 17.53 -4.22 -12.03
CA LEU A 215 16.63 -3.07 -12.01
C LEU A 215 17.38 -1.77 -12.34
N LEU A 216 18.57 -1.58 -11.77
CA LEU A 216 19.42 -0.41 -12.00
C LEU A 216 19.92 -0.37 -13.46
N GLU A 217 20.34 -1.51 -14.00
CA GLU A 217 20.74 -1.67 -15.40
C GLU A 217 19.60 -1.29 -16.34
N HIS A 218 18.38 -1.79 -16.10
CA HIS A 218 17.21 -1.36 -16.85
C HIS A 218 16.97 0.15 -16.73
N THR A 219 17.04 0.74 -15.52
CA THR A 219 16.83 2.19 -15.38
C THR A 219 17.89 3.01 -16.10
N ALA A 220 19.16 2.60 -16.05
CA ALA A 220 20.25 3.25 -16.75
C ALA A 220 20.14 3.08 -18.28
N GLY A 221 19.74 1.89 -18.75
CA GLY A 221 19.45 1.61 -20.15
C GLY A 221 18.30 2.47 -20.71
N VAL A 222 17.19 2.60 -19.97
CA VAL A 222 16.07 3.50 -20.33
C VAL A 222 16.51 4.96 -20.39
N LEU A 223 17.30 5.43 -19.41
CA LEU A 223 17.83 6.79 -19.40
C LEU A 223 18.78 7.05 -20.58
N GLN A 224 19.63 6.09 -20.93
CA GLN A 224 20.50 6.18 -22.11
C GLN A 224 19.70 6.18 -23.42
N MET A 225 18.69 5.33 -23.55
CA MET A 225 17.81 5.31 -24.74
C MET A 225 17.06 6.63 -24.93
N THR A 226 16.68 7.30 -23.85
CA THR A 226 15.91 8.56 -23.88
C THR A 226 16.79 9.81 -24.04
N HIS A 227 18.07 9.76 -23.65
CA HIS A 227 18.99 10.90 -23.74
C HIS A 227 19.25 11.37 -25.20
N LYS A 228 19.20 10.46 -26.19
CA LYS A 228 19.28 10.82 -27.62
C LYS A 228 17.97 11.39 -28.20
N GLY A 229 16.83 11.18 -27.54
CA GLY A 229 15.49 11.51 -28.05
C GLY A 229 15.03 12.96 -27.85
N LEU A 230 15.75 13.77 -27.07
CA LEU A 230 15.38 15.17 -26.78
C LEU A 230 16.20 16.23 -27.54
N LYS A 231 17.19 15.83 -28.34
CA LYS A 231 17.85 16.74 -29.29
C LYS A 231 17.01 16.75 -30.56
N LYS A 232 16.23 17.82 -30.73
CA LYS A 232 15.58 18.24 -32.00
C LYS A 232 16.39 17.76 -33.21
N LYS A 233 15.71 17.11 -34.16
CA LYS A 233 16.23 16.77 -35.49
C LYS A 233 17.08 17.92 -36.06
N PRO A 234 18.37 17.72 -36.38
CA PRO A 234 19.02 18.51 -37.40
C PRO A 234 18.95 17.75 -38.73
N ASN A 235 18.37 18.39 -39.74
CA ASN A 235 18.48 17.98 -41.13
C ASN A 235 19.92 17.63 -41.47
N THR A 236 20.15 16.39 -41.87
CA THR A 236 21.45 15.94 -42.37
C THR A 236 21.41 15.91 -43.89
N SER A 237 21.80 17.02 -44.54
CA SER A 237 22.49 16.97 -45.82
C SER A 237 23.24 18.29 -46.08
N ASN A 238 24.57 18.21 -45.94
CA ASN A 238 25.60 18.95 -46.67
C ASN A 238 25.54 20.49 -46.72
N ASN A 239 26.39 21.15 -45.91
CA ASN A 239 27.65 21.77 -46.38
C ASN A 239 28.36 22.52 -45.23
N LEU A 240 29.65 22.24 -45.05
CA LEU A 240 30.61 23.00 -44.21
C LEU A 240 30.96 24.36 -44.89
N PRO A 241 31.73 25.30 -44.28
CA PRO A 241 32.16 25.47 -42.88
C PRO A 241 32.04 26.93 -42.35
N ARG A 242 32.36 27.13 -41.05
CA ARG A 242 33.17 28.25 -40.49
C ARG A 242 32.51 29.11 -39.40
N SER A 243 33.25 29.14 -38.28
CA SER A 243 33.37 30.16 -37.23
C SER A 243 32.54 30.07 -35.95
N PRO A 244 33.15 30.46 -34.80
CA PRO A 244 32.79 30.01 -33.47
C PRO A 244 32.27 31.19 -32.65
N ASP A 245 30.96 31.40 -32.62
CA ASP A 245 30.37 32.38 -31.69
C ASP A 245 28.89 32.05 -31.46
N SER A 246 28.64 31.25 -30.41
CA SER A 246 27.41 31.28 -29.59
C SER A 246 27.54 30.27 -28.46
N MET A 247 28.50 30.53 -27.59
CA MET A 247 28.26 30.39 -26.15
C MET A 247 27.40 31.59 -25.74
N TYR A 248 26.58 31.47 -24.69
CA TYR A 248 25.65 32.47 -24.11
C TYR A 248 24.17 32.27 -24.46
N GLY A 249 23.55 31.45 -23.62
CA GLY A 249 22.12 31.42 -23.36
C GLY A 249 21.90 30.87 -21.96
N ASN A 250 22.41 31.58 -20.95
CA ASN A 250 22.17 31.24 -19.55
C ASN A 250 20.75 31.64 -19.17
N ALA A 251 20.01 30.68 -18.63
CA ALA A 251 18.75 30.88 -17.94
C ALA A 251 19.02 31.10 -16.43
N THR A 252 18.55 32.24 -15.93
CA THR A 252 17.89 32.43 -14.63
C THR A 252 18.72 32.36 -13.32
N ALA A 253 18.85 33.51 -12.66
CA ALA A 253 18.61 33.69 -11.21
C ALA A 253 18.54 35.20 -10.87
N GLY A 254 17.64 35.56 -9.95
CA GLY A 254 17.13 36.93 -9.77
C GLY A 254 18.03 37.92 -9.02
N ASN A 255 17.67 39.21 -9.07
CA ASN A 255 17.37 40.04 -7.88
C ASN A 255 16.97 41.48 -8.29
N ASP A 256 15.91 41.98 -7.64
CA ASP A 256 15.59 43.38 -7.27
C ASP A 256 15.38 44.53 -8.29
N GLY A 257 14.39 45.40 -8.03
CA GLY A 257 14.29 46.73 -8.65
C GLY A 257 12.87 47.32 -8.85
N VAL A 258 12.56 48.37 -8.08
CA VAL A 258 11.30 49.15 -8.00
C VAL A 258 11.42 50.47 -8.80
N TYR A 259 10.28 51.08 -9.20
CA TYR A 259 10.09 52.44 -9.80
C TYR A 259 10.55 52.60 -11.27
N SER A 260 10.00 53.43 -12.19
CA SER A 260 8.98 54.49 -12.22
C SER A 260 8.84 54.98 -13.68
N GLY A 261 7.65 55.43 -14.10
CA GLY A 261 7.46 56.68 -14.87
C GLY A 261 7.77 56.75 -16.39
N THR A 262 6.68 56.73 -17.17
CA THR A 262 6.35 57.43 -18.45
C THR A 262 7.06 58.78 -18.72
N PRO A 263 7.21 59.31 -19.98
CA PRO A 263 6.07 59.96 -20.67
C PRO A 263 6.06 60.11 -22.23
N HIS A 264 4.83 60.16 -22.75
CA HIS A 264 4.29 60.93 -23.89
C HIS A 264 5.01 61.02 -25.26
N GLU A 265 4.29 60.55 -26.28
CA GLU A 265 4.12 61.31 -27.53
C GLU A 265 2.63 61.28 -27.94
N PHE A 266 2.02 62.47 -27.95
CA PHE A 266 0.66 62.86 -28.37
C PHE A 266 0.72 63.03 -29.93
N ASP A 267 -0.30 62.90 -30.81
CA ASP A 267 -1.62 63.55 -30.77
C ASP A 267 -2.48 63.29 -32.06
N ASP A 268 -3.78 63.63 -31.96
CA ASP A 268 -4.57 64.40 -32.94
C ASP A 268 -5.17 63.78 -34.22
N ARG A 269 -5.92 62.67 -34.13
CA ARG A 269 -6.92 62.33 -35.17
C ARG A 269 -8.33 62.04 -34.64
N SER A 270 -8.60 62.40 -33.39
CA SER A 270 -9.85 62.04 -32.71
C SER A 270 -10.95 63.12 -32.80
N LEU A 271 -10.84 64.14 -33.65
CA LEU A 271 -11.67 65.36 -33.55
C LEU A 271 -12.81 65.53 -34.57
N TYR A 272 -13.16 64.52 -35.37
CA TYR A 272 -14.46 64.50 -36.07
C TYR A 272 -15.02 63.07 -36.16
N ARG A 273 -15.70 62.64 -35.10
CA ARG A 273 -16.76 61.62 -35.19
C ARG A 273 -18.03 62.27 -34.65
N THR A 274 -18.90 62.67 -35.55
CA THR A 274 -20.23 63.19 -35.18
C THR A 274 -21.03 62.08 -34.51
N ALA A 275 -21.69 62.46 -33.43
CA ALA A 275 -22.65 61.67 -32.70
C ALA A 275 -23.91 61.49 -33.54
N ASP A 276 -24.03 60.35 -34.19
CA ASP A 276 -25.31 59.71 -34.49
C ASP A 276 -25.05 58.22 -34.69
N HIS A 277 -25.94 57.41 -34.11
CA HIS A 277 -25.98 55.94 -34.09
C HIS A 277 -25.36 55.29 -32.82
N LEU A 278 -25.94 55.67 -31.68
CA LEU A 278 -26.16 54.78 -30.55
C LEU A 278 -27.64 54.37 -30.57
N ASP A 279 -27.91 53.19 -31.13
CA ASP A 279 -29.08 52.31 -30.93
C ASP A 279 -28.61 50.98 -31.55
N GLU A 280 -28.74 49.79 -31.01
CA GLU A 280 -29.23 49.25 -29.76
C GLU A 280 -28.70 47.81 -29.80
N TYR A 281 -28.08 47.34 -28.70
CA TYR A 281 -27.59 45.98 -28.61
C TYR A 281 -28.75 45.03 -28.30
N ASP A 282 -29.00 44.01 -29.12
CA ASP A 282 -28.92 42.62 -28.64
C ASP A 282 -28.86 41.56 -29.79
N ARG A 283 -27.88 40.67 -29.63
CA ARG A 283 -27.74 39.24 -30.03
C ARG A 283 -28.19 38.70 -31.40
N GLY A 284 -27.24 37.97 -32.00
CA GLY A 284 -27.48 36.55 -32.36
C GLY A 284 -27.19 36.17 -33.80
N ASP A 285 -26.05 35.49 -33.99
CA ASP A 285 -25.68 34.55 -35.07
C ASP A 285 -26.27 34.70 -36.49
N GLY A 286 -25.38 34.97 -37.45
CA GLY A 286 -25.68 34.87 -38.88
C GLY A 286 -24.44 34.94 -39.75
N ARG A 287 -23.68 33.83 -39.86
CA ARG A 287 -22.57 33.71 -40.81
C ARG A 287 -23.12 33.37 -42.20
N GLY A 288 -23.45 34.40 -42.97
CA GLY A 288 -23.84 34.30 -44.38
C GLY A 288 -22.64 34.32 -45.33
N GLY A 289 -22.87 33.75 -46.52
CA GLY A 289 -22.48 34.39 -47.78
C GLY A 289 -21.12 34.02 -48.37
N MET A 290 -21.10 32.96 -49.19
CA MET A 290 -20.18 32.85 -50.34
C MET A 290 -20.64 33.76 -51.47
N PRO A 291 -19.73 34.25 -52.32
CA PRO A 291 -19.85 33.87 -53.73
C PRO A 291 -18.51 33.57 -54.40
N ARG A 292 -18.52 32.54 -55.25
CA ARG A 292 -17.43 32.16 -56.15
C ARG A 292 -17.94 32.31 -57.59
N LEU A 293 -17.18 33.04 -58.40
CA LEU A 293 -17.38 33.23 -59.84
C LEU A 293 -17.16 31.93 -60.62
N LEU A 294 -18.04 31.61 -61.58
CA LEU A 294 -17.70 31.51 -63.02
C LEU A 294 -18.92 31.09 -63.88
N ASN A 295 -18.92 31.62 -65.12
CA ASN A 295 -19.58 31.14 -66.35
C ASN A 295 -21.06 31.41 -66.63
N GLY A 296 -21.29 31.95 -67.84
CA GLY A 296 -22.36 31.47 -68.72
C GLY A 296 -23.59 32.37 -68.88
N GLU A 297 -23.52 33.24 -69.88
CA GLU A 297 -24.58 33.56 -70.85
C GLU A 297 -26.05 33.81 -70.45
N THR A 298 -26.60 34.82 -71.14
CA THR A 298 -28.01 35.11 -71.43
C THR A 298 -28.80 35.96 -70.42
N LYS A 299 -29.07 37.21 -70.85
CA LYS A 299 -30.11 38.10 -70.33
C LYS A 299 -31.48 37.43 -70.51
N SER A 300 -32.12 37.00 -69.44
CA SER A 300 -33.57 36.81 -69.43
C SER A 300 -34.24 38.17 -69.30
N VAL A 301 -34.56 38.80 -70.43
CA VAL A 301 -35.44 39.98 -70.48
C VAL A 301 -36.80 39.57 -69.91
N ASP A 302 -37.34 40.41 -69.01
CA ASP A 302 -38.63 40.23 -68.35
C ASP A 302 -39.72 39.80 -69.33
N LEU A 303 -40.15 38.55 -69.24
CA LEU A 303 -41.22 37.95 -70.05
C LEU A 303 -42.52 38.78 -70.01
N THR A 304 -42.75 39.48 -68.90
CA THR A 304 -43.89 40.38 -68.66
C THR A 304 -43.81 41.66 -69.50
N THR A 305 -42.60 42.19 -69.72
CA THR A 305 -42.39 43.35 -70.60
C THR A 305 -42.62 42.97 -72.07
N ILE A 306 -42.19 41.75 -72.45
CA ILE A 306 -42.39 41.21 -73.81
C ILE A 306 -43.89 40.98 -74.09
N GLN A 307 -44.64 40.44 -73.13
CA GLN A 307 -46.10 40.29 -73.25
C GLN A 307 -46.85 41.64 -73.31
N ASN A 308 -46.37 42.66 -72.59
CA ASN A 308 -46.95 44.00 -72.66
C ASN A 308 -46.65 44.68 -74.02
N THR A 309 -45.47 44.46 -74.60
CA THR A 309 -45.16 44.93 -75.95
C THR A 309 -45.97 44.19 -77.02
N GLU A 310 -46.22 42.89 -76.82
CA GLU A 310 -47.07 42.08 -77.70
C GLU A 310 -48.50 42.61 -77.74
N ARG A 311 -49.13 42.87 -76.58
CA ARG A 311 -50.49 43.44 -76.52
C ARG A 311 -50.59 44.83 -77.16
N LYS A 312 -49.60 45.70 -76.92
CA LYS A 312 -49.58 47.05 -77.53
C LYS A 312 -49.41 47.01 -79.05
N LEU A 313 -48.56 46.11 -79.57
CA LEU A 313 -48.39 45.93 -81.01
C LEU A 313 -49.65 45.37 -81.65
N GLN A 314 -50.34 44.44 -80.99
CA GLN A 314 -51.63 43.93 -81.44
C GLN A 314 -52.69 45.03 -81.53
N GLU A 315 -52.78 45.90 -80.53
CA GLU A 315 -53.71 47.04 -80.50
C GLU A 315 -53.40 48.08 -81.60
N LEU A 316 -52.12 48.38 -81.82
CA LEU A 316 -51.68 49.28 -82.89
C LEU A 316 -51.96 48.71 -84.28
N ASN A 317 -51.72 47.41 -84.49
CA ASN A 317 -52.03 46.75 -85.76
C ASN A 317 -53.53 46.72 -86.05
N ASN A 318 -54.37 46.54 -85.03
CA ASN A 318 -55.83 46.65 -85.16
C ASN A 318 -56.25 48.08 -85.56
N ARG A 319 -55.64 49.10 -84.96
CA ARG A 319 -55.91 50.51 -85.29
C ARG A 319 -55.41 50.90 -86.69
N LEU A 320 -54.25 50.38 -87.11
CA LEU A 320 -53.71 50.62 -88.45
C LEU A 320 -54.59 49.95 -89.53
N ARG A 321 -55.13 48.76 -89.23
CA ARG A 321 -56.13 48.10 -90.07
C ARG A 321 -57.42 48.92 -90.17
N GLU A 322 -57.88 49.53 -89.07
CA GLU A 322 -59.05 50.41 -89.08
C GLU A 322 -58.82 51.64 -89.98
N ILE A 323 -57.64 52.26 -89.90
CA ILE A 323 -57.27 53.38 -90.79
C ILE A 323 -57.19 52.92 -92.25
N LEU A 324 -56.58 51.77 -92.54
CA LEU A 324 -56.49 51.23 -93.90
C LEU A 324 -57.86 50.90 -94.50
N LEU A 325 -58.79 50.36 -93.69
CA LEU A 325 -60.18 50.12 -94.10
C LEU A 325 -60.96 51.43 -94.28
N GLN A 326 -60.64 52.48 -93.54
CA GLN A 326 -61.20 53.81 -93.75
C GLN A 326 -60.67 54.47 -95.04
N THR A 327 -59.41 54.23 -95.41
CA THR A 327 -58.79 54.85 -96.60
C THR A 327 -59.01 54.07 -97.90
N ASN A 328 -59.21 52.74 -97.83
CA ASN A 328 -59.43 51.89 -99.00
C ASN A 328 -60.80 51.20 -98.90
N SER A 329 -61.81 51.69 -99.62
CA SER A 329 -63.18 51.17 -99.55
C SER A 329 -63.45 49.88 -100.35
N ASP A 330 -62.45 49.31 -101.02
CA ASP A 330 -62.68 48.19 -101.97
C ASP A 330 -61.50 47.20 -102.10
N GLY A 331 -60.76 46.96 -101.00
CA GLY A 331 -59.64 46.01 -100.99
C GLY A 331 -59.72 45.03 -99.84
N ASP A 332 -59.65 43.73 -100.14
CA ASP A 332 -59.63 42.62 -99.20
C ASP A 332 -58.41 42.74 -98.27
N VAL A 333 -58.64 43.05 -96.99
CA VAL A 333 -57.57 43.25 -95.99
C VAL A 333 -57.43 41.99 -95.14
N ASP A 334 -56.26 41.35 -95.26
CA ASP A 334 -55.90 40.12 -94.56
C ASP A 334 -56.18 40.18 -93.04
N PRO A 335 -56.63 39.07 -92.42
CA PRO A 335 -56.89 39.02 -90.98
C PRO A 335 -55.59 39.11 -90.18
N VAL A 336 -55.64 39.78 -89.01
CA VAL A 336 -54.49 39.85 -88.08
C VAL A 336 -54.11 38.43 -87.64
N PRO A 337 -52.86 37.98 -87.84
CA PRO A 337 -52.44 36.64 -87.46
C PRO A 337 -52.59 36.40 -85.95
N THR A 338 -53.25 35.30 -85.57
CA THR A 338 -53.26 34.80 -84.19
C THR A 338 -52.19 33.71 -84.06
N PRO A 339 -51.26 33.77 -83.09
CA PRO A 339 -50.27 32.72 -82.91
C PRO A 339 -50.93 31.50 -82.26
N LEU A 340 -51.50 30.58 -83.05
CA LEU A 340 -51.73 29.21 -82.61
C LEU A 340 -50.48 28.38 -82.91
N GLY A 341 -49.63 28.25 -81.90
CA GLY A 341 -48.66 27.17 -81.83
C GLY A 341 -49.37 25.91 -81.33
N ASP A 342 -49.46 24.91 -82.20
CA ASP A 342 -49.70 23.52 -81.83
C ASP A 342 -48.65 23.12 -80.77
N ASP A 343 -49.12 22.54 -79.66
CA ASP A 343 -48.36 22.10 -78.48
C ASP A 343 -47.89 23.17 -77.46
N GLY A 344 -48.81 23.61 -76.61
CA GLY A 344 -48.59 23.68 -75.15
C GLY A 344 -47.70 24.77 -74.52
N SER A 345 -47.02 25.68 -75.26
CA SER A 345 -46.31 26.80 -74.62
C SER A 345 -46.33 28.11 -75.44
N PRO A 346 -46.83 29.24 -74.90
CA PRO A 346 -46.83 30.51 -75.62
C PRO A 346 -45.42 31.13 -75.57
N ASN A 347 -44.79 31.31 -76.73
CA ASN A 347 -43.48 31.97 -76.85
C ASN A 347 -43.70 33.44 -77.27
N PRO A 348 -43.76 34.41 -76.33
CA PRO A 348 -44.20 35.78 -76.61
C PRO A 348 -43.21 36.55 -77.49
N ALA A 349 -41.96 36.09 -77.59
CA ALA A 349 -40.96 36.66 -78.51
C ALA A 349 -41.32 36.43 -79.99
N ALA A 350 -41.87 35.25 -80.34
CA ALA A 350 -42.28 34.94 -81.71
C ALA A 350 -43.56 35.69 -82.12
N GLY A 351 -44.48 35.92 -81.17
CA GLY A 351 -45.70 36.70 -81.41
C GLY A 351 -45.38 38.16 -81.78
N VAL A 352 -44.43 38.78 -81.08
CA VAL A 352 -43.96 40.15 -81.37
C VAL A 352 -43.37 40.26 -82.78
N GLU A 353 -42.58 39.29 -83.22
CA GLU A 353 -41.96 39.28 -84.54
C GLU A 353 -43.00 39.20 -85.67
N VAL A 354 -44.02 38.34 -85.53
CA VAL A 354 -45.13 38.24 -86.49
C VAL A 354 -45.95 39.54 -86.56
N TYR A 355 -46.17 40.20 -85.42
CA TYR A 355 -46.87 41.50 -85.41
C TYR A 355 -46.05 42.62 -86.06
N LEU A 356 -44.72 42.61 -85.95
CA LEU A 356 -43.84 43.58 -86.62
C LEU A 356 -43.81 43.35 -88.14
N ASP A 357 -43.72 42.09 -88.58
CA ASP A 357 -43.77 41.70 -89.99
C ASP A 357 -45.08 42.16 -90.67
N TYR A 358 -46.21 42.01 -89.98
CA TYR A 358 -47.50 42.47 -90.46
C TYR A 358 -47.55 44.01 -90.57
N LEU A 359 -46.98 44.72 -89.60
CA LEU A 359 -46.91 46.19 -89.59
C LEU A 359 -46.02 46.70 -90.74
N GLU A 360 -44.89 46.04 -90.99
CA GLU A 360 -43.97 46.38 -92.09
C GLU A 360 -44.61 46.18 -93.47
N ARG A 361 -45.35 45.09 -93.68
CA ARG A 361 -46.08 44.84 -94.94
C ARG A 361 -47.15 45.89 -95.20
N ASN A 362 -47.87 46.31 -94.16
CA ASN A 362 -48.90 47.35 -94.27
C ASN A 362 -48.31 48.77 -94.44
N LEU A 363 -47.15 49.08 -93.83
CA LEU A 363 -46.46 50.35 -94.09
C LEU A 363 -45.88 50.40 -95.50
N ASN A 364 -45.35 49.27 -96.00
CA ASN A 364 -44.86 49.18 -97.37
C ASN A 364 -45.98 49.30 -98.41
N SER A 365 -47.21 48.85 -98.12
CA SER A 365 -48.35 49.08 -99.01
C SER A 365 -48.77 50.55 -99.04
N ILE A 366 -48.77 51.25 -97.89
CA ILE A 366 -49.03 52.70 -97.80
C ILE A 366 -47.94 53.50 -98.53
N ALA A 367 -46.66 53.14 -98.34
CA ALA A 367 -45.55 53.81 -99.02
C ALA A 367 -45.62 53.64 -100.55
N ARG A 368 -46.03 52.46 -101.04
CA ARG A 368 -46.26 52.23 -102.48
C ARG A 368 -47.46 53.01 -103.01
N GLN A 369 -48.53 53.19 -102.23
CA GLN A 369 -49.66 54.05 -102.59
C GLN A 369 -49.25 55.54 -102.67
N GLN A 370 -48.39 56.03 -101.78
CA GLN A 370 -47.89 57.42 -101.82
C GLN A 370 -46.91 57.70 -102.97
N THR A 371 -46.20 56.69 -103.47
CA THR A 371 -45.17 56.87 -104.51
C THR A 371 -45.75 56.87 -105.95
N GLN A 372 -47.07 56.73 -106.10
CA GLN A 372 -47.72 56.55 -107.40
C GLN A 372 -48.52 57.78 -107.90
N GLU A 373 -48.51 58.89 -107.16
CA GLU A 373 -48.98 60.20 -107.66
C GLU A 373 -47.78 61.14 -107.85
N PHE A 374 -47.74 61.80 -109.03
CA PHE A 374 -46.70 62.69 -109.58
C PHE A 374 -45.57 62.05 -110.41
N ARG A 375 -45.89 61.84 -111.70
CA ARG A 375 -44.94 61.93 -112.83
C ARG A 375 -45.51 62.89 -113.89
N GLN A 376 -44.59 63.55 -114.62
CA GLN A 376 -44.74 64.52 -115.74
C GLN A 376 -44.90 65.99 -115.30
N ASP A 377 -44.26 67.01 -115.88
CA ASP A 377 -43.34 67.11 -117.04
C ASP A 377 -42.57 68.45 -116.96
N THR A 378 -41.35 68.48 -117.52
CA THR A 378 -40.59 69.61 -118.13
C THR A 378 -40.36 70.95 -117.36
N ASN A 379 -39.06 71.22 -117.08
CA ASN A 379 -38.30 72.50 -116.90
C ASN A 379 -39.03 73.86 -116.96
N PRO A 380 -38.61 74.89 -116.17
CA PRO A 380 -37.21 75.18 -115.82
C PRO A 380 -36.92 75.54 -114.33
N LEU A 381 -35.66 75.34 -113.90
CA LEU A 381 -34.96 75.85 -112.69
C LEU A 381 -35.79 75.97 -111.38
N PRO A 382 -35.69 75.00 -110.46
CA PRO A 382 -36.46 75.04 -109.21
C PRO A 382 -35.80 75.86 -108.10
N GLU A 383 -36.65 76.59 -107.40
CA GLU A 383 -36.51 77.21 -106.08
C GLU A 383 -35.87 76.29 -105.01
N PHE A 384 -35.84 74.97 -105.24
CA PHE A 384 -35.17 73.97 -104.40
C PHE A 384 -33.66 74.21 -104.20
N VAL A 385 -32.95 74.74 -105.20
CA VAL A 385 -31.51 75.03 -105.06
C VAL A 385 -31.30 76.15 -104.05
N HIS A 386 -32.18 77.16 -104.07
CA HIS A 386 -32.15 78.26 -103.10
C HIS A 386 -32.59 77.81 -101.71
N GLU A 387 -33.61 76.95 -101.61
CA GLU A 387 -34.04 76.36 -100.34
C GLU A 387 -32.94 75.46 -99.74
N ALA A 388 -32.16 74.76 -100.58
CA ALA A 388 -31.02 73.96 -100.16
C ALA A 388 -29.85 74.83 -99.67
N GLU A 389 -29.56 75.95 -100.36
CA GLU A 389 -28.56 76.94 -99.95
C GLU A 389 -28.91 77.59 -98.60
N GLU A 390 -30.20 77.91 -98.38
CA GLU A 390 -30.69 78.48 -97.12
C GLU A 390 -30.60 77.48 -95.96
N LYS A 391 -30.99 76.21 -96.19
CA LYS A 391 -30.86 75.14 -95.17
C LYS A 391 -29.40 74.82 -94.85
N LEU A 392 -28.51 74.83 -95.85
CA LEU A 392 -27.07 74.64 -95.63
C LEU A 392 -26.45 75.83 -94.89
N GLU A 393 -26.95 77.03 -95.11
CA GLU A 393 -26.56 78.22 -94.34
C GLU A 393 -27.00 78.11 -92.88
N GLU A 394 -28.23 77.65 -92.64
CA GLU A 394 -28.73 77.37 -91.28
C GLU A 394 -27.90 76.28 -90.59
N MET A 395 -27.54 75.20 -91.30
CA MET A 395 -26.67 74.15 -90.78
C MET A 395 -25.25 74.65 -90.48
N ASN A 396 -24.70 75.51 -91.34
CA ASN A 396 -23.40 76.16 -91.12
C ASN A 396 -23.40 77.04 -89.87
N MET A 397 -24.47 77.83 -89.66
CA MET A 397 -24.65 78.64 -88.46
C MET A 397 -24.82 77.77 -87.21
N ARG A 398 -25.54 76.65 -87.32
CA ARG A 398 -25.70 75.70 -86.21
C ARG A 398 -24.39 75.00 -85.87
N LEU A 399 -23.60 74.60 -86.85
CA LEU A 399 -22.27 74.02 -86.67
C LEU A 399 -21.30 75.04 -86.08
N GLU A 400 -21.34 76.29 -86.52
CA GLU A 400 -20.55 77.36 -85.93
C GLU A 400 -20.92 77.59 -84.46
N ASN A 401 -22.22 77.57 -84.13
CA ASN A 401 -22.69 77.66 -82.75
C ASN A 401 -22.25 76.44 -81.91
N ILE A 402 -22.26 75.23 -82.47
CA ILE A 402 -21.79 74.00 -81.78
C ILE A 402 -20.27 74.06 -81.55
N LEU A 403 -19.49 74.51 -82.53
CA LEU A 403 -18.04 74.68 -82.42
C LEU A 403 -17.67 75.74 -81.38
N ARG A 404 -18.42 76.85 -81.33
CA ARG A 404 -18.30 77.90 -80.31
C ARG A 404 -18.70 77.39 -78.92
N ALA A 405 -19.81 76.67 -78.79
CA ALA A 405 -20.28 76.12 -77.52
C ALA A 405 -19.37 75.00 -76.98
N SER A 406 -18.70 74.27 -77.87
CA SER A 406 -17.79 73.17 -77.53
C SER A 406 -16.38 73.64 -77.16
N GLY A 407 -16.12 74.96 -77.15
CA GLY A 407 -14.86 75.54 -76.67
C GLY A 407 -13.64 75.16 -77.51
N SER A 408 -13.78 75.01 -78.84
CA SER A 408 -12.65 74.75 -79.72
C SER A 408 -11.70 75.96 -79.74
N SER A 409 -10.43 75.72 -79.44
CA SER A 409 -9.37 76.74 -79.37
C SER A 409 -8.76 77.10 -80.73
N GLN A 410 -9.19 76.43 -81.81
CA GLN A 410 -8.88 76.84 -83.19
C GLN A 410 -10.08 77.60 -83.74
N SER A 411 -9.90 78.91 -83.96
CA SER A 411 -10.87 79.73 -84.69
C SER A 411 -11.09 79.13 -86.09
N PRO A 412 -12.30 78.68 -86.45
CA PRO A 412 -12.56 78.29 -87.82
C PRO A 412 -12.39 79.53 -88.71
N ALA A 413 -11.89 79.31 -89.94
CA ALA A 413 -11.71 80.38 -90.91
C ALA A 413 -13.02 81.18 -91.02
N SER A 414 -12.96 82.50 -90.85
CA SER A 414 -14.15 83.36 -90.91
C SER A 414 -14.87 83.17 -92.24
N LEU A 415 -16.18 82.95 -92.17
CA LEU A 415 -17.04 82.93 -93.35
C LEU A 415 -16.82 84.20 -94.20
N PRO A 416 -16.54 84.09 -95.51
CA PRO A 416 -16.46 85.27 -96.37
C PRO A 416 -17.84 85.95 -96.45
N SER A 417 -17.83 87.29 -96.38
CA SER A 417 -19.03 88.14 -96.40
C SER A 417 -19.48 88.42 -97.83
N GLY A 418 -20.70 88.01 -98.18
CA GLY A 418 -21.34 88.25 -99.48
C GLY A 418 -22.85 87.94 -99.44
N PRO A 419 -23.67 88.52 -100.34
CA PRO A 419 -25.13 88.51 -100.19
C PRO A 419 -25.84 87.20 -100.59
N ARG A 420 -25.15 86.23 -101.23
CA ARG A 420 -25.63 84.85 -101.47
C ARG A 420 -24.43 83.92 -101.66
N ARG A 421 -24.39 82.81 -100.90
CA ARG A 421 -23.31 81.81 -100.96
C ARG A 421 -23.73 80.66 -101.86
N THR A 422 -22.84 80.25 -102.75
CA THR A 422 -23.12 79.10 -103.62
C THR A 422 -22.98 77.79 -102.83
N LEU A 423 -23.72 76.75 -103.20
CA LEU A 423 -23.61 75.41 -102.58
C LEU A 423 -22.16 74.92 -102.45
N GLN A 424 -21.31 75.20 -103.44
CA GLN A 424 -19.90 74.76 -103.43
C GLN A 424 -19.06 75.46 -102.34
N GLU A 425 -19.30 76.74 -102.09
CA GLU A 425 -18.60 77.50 -101.05
C GLU A 425 -19.03 77.03 -99.65
N GLN A 426 -20.31 76.69 -99.48
CA GLN A 426 -20.83 76.12 -98.24
C GLN A 426 -20.26 74.72 -97.97
N LEU A 427 -20.09 73.89 -99.01
CA LEU A 427 -19.46 72.57 -98.89
C LEU A 427 -17.96 72.65 -98.56
N ASN A 428 -17.22 73.53 -99.24
CA ASN A 428 -15.79 73.74 -98.96
C ASN A 428 -15.52 74.25 -97.54
N TYR A 429 -16.49 74.92 -96.91
CA TYR A 429 -16.42 75.35 -95.50
C TYR A 429 -16.79 74.21 -94.53
N LEU A 430 -17.75 73.36 -94.89
CA LEU A 430 -18.20 72.25 -94.05
C LEU A 430 -17.14 71.16 -93.89
N GLU A 431 -16.47 70.80 -94.97
CA GLU A 431 -15.50 69.68 -95.01
C GLU A 431 -14.38 69.81 -93.95
N PRO A 432 -13.60 70.91 -93.86
CA PRO A 432 -12.54 71.03 -92.85
C PRO A 432 -13.08 71.15 -91.41
N ASN A 433 -14.30 71.68 -91.24
CA ASN A 433 -14.93 71.79 -89.93
C ASN A 433 -15.41 70.43 -89.42
N ILE A 434 -15.93 69.58 -90.32
CA ILE A 434 -16.29 68.19 -90.01
C ILE A 434 -15.04 67.40 -89.61
N ASP A 435 -13.94 67.53 -90.36
CA ASP A 435 -12.66 66.88 -90.02
C ASP A 435 -12.12 67.32 -88.65
N ASN A 436 -12.23 68.62 -88.32
CA ASN A 436 -11.82 69.15 -87.01
C ASN A 436 -12.69 68.59 -85.87
N ILE A 437 -14.00 68.51 -86.08
CA ILE A 437 -14.94 67.89 -85.13
C ILE A 437 -14.59 66.41 -84.96
N GLN A 438 -14.28 65.71 -86.04
CA GLN A 438 -13.97 64.28 -86.03
C GLN A 438 -12.66 64.01 -85.26
N GLN A 439 -11.60 64.78 -85.53
CA GLN A 439 -10.34 64.71 -84.76
C GLN A 439 -10.54 65.04 -83.28
N ARG A 440 -11.44 65.97 -82.95
CA ARG A 440 -11.78 66.29 -81.56
C ARG A 440 -12.58 65.19 -80.87
N VAL A 441 -13.53 64.58 -81.57
CA VAL A 441 -14.27 63.42 -81.08
C VAL A 441 -13.29 62.28 -80.80
N GLU A 442 -12.37 62.00 -81.73
CA GLU A 442 -11.31 61.00 -81.53
C GLU A 442 -10.45 61.33 -80.29
N SER A 443 -9.97 62.57 -80.16
CA SER A 443 -9.20 63.01 -78.99
C SER A 443 -9.99 62.88 -77.68
N LEU A 444 -11.29 63.21 -77.66
CA LEU A 444 -12.14 63.04 -76.48
C LEU A 444 -12.43 61.57 -76.17
N THR A 445 -12.58 60.73 -77.19
CA THR A 445 -12.70 59.28 -76.99
C THR A 445 -11.42 58.69 -76.44
N GLU A 446 -10.26 59.11 -76.93
CA GLU A 446 -8.95 58.71 -76.40
C GLU A 446 -8.81 59.16 -74.94
N GLN A 447 -9.11 60.43 -74.62
CA GLN A 447 -9.11 60.93 -73.24
C GLN A 447 -10.08 60.15 -72.33
N LYS A 448 -11.27 59.79 -72.83
CA LYS A 448 -12.21 58.92 -72.09
C LYS A 448 -11.61 57.54 -71.85
N THR A 449 -10.93 56.93 -72.82
CA THR A 449 -10.27 55.63 -72.63
C THR A 449 -9.12 55.71 -71.63
N ILE A 450 -8.32 56.77 -71.67
CA ILE A 450 -7.23 57.01 -70.70
C ILE A 450 -7.81 57.23 -69.29
N LEU A 451 -8.84 58.07 -69.15
CA LEU A 451 -9.47 58.30 -67.84
C LEU A 451 -10.15 57.04 -67.30
N THR A 452 -10.84 56.26 -68.14
CA THR A 452 -11.47 55.00 -67.70
C THR A 452 -10.44 53.96 -67.29
N THR A 453 -9.32 53.84 -68.03
CA THR A 453 -8.21 52.95 -67.64
C THR A 453 -7.52 53.45 -66.37
N GLN A 454 -7.33 54.76 -66.18
CA GLN A 454 -6.77 55.32 -64.95
C GLN A 454 -7.69 55.10 -63.75
N ILE A 455 -9.01 55.31 -63.89
CA ILE A 455 -10.00 55.01 -62.85
C ILE A 455 -9.99 53.50 -62.53
N GLN A 456 -9.90 52.64 -63.54
CA GLN A 456 -9.83 51.19 -63.35
C GLN A 456 -8.54 50.80 -62.60
N GLN A 457 -7.38 51.32 -63.02
CA GLN A 457 -6.11 51.10 -62.33
C GLN A 457 -6.14 51.60 -60.88
N GLN A 458 -6.73 52.76 -60.63
CA GLN A 458 -6.84 53.30 -59.28
C GLN A 458 -7.81 52.48 -58.41
N ARG A 459 -8.91 51.97 -58.98
CA ARG A 459 -9.79 51.02 -58.30
C ARG A 459 -9.10 49.68 -58.01
N GLU A 460 -8.29 49.18 -58.94
CA GLU A 460 -7.52 47.94 -58.74
C GLU A 460 -6.42 48.13 -57.70
N LEU A 461 -5.71 49.26 -57.70
CA LEU A 461 -4.71 49.59 -56.68
C LEU A 461 -5.34 49.73 -55.29
N ASN A 462 -6.48 50.44 -55.20
CA ASN A 462 -7.21 50.55 -53.95
C ASN A 462 -7.78 49.20 -53.50
N SER A 463 -8.34 48.40 -54.41
CA SER A 463 -8.82 47.06 -54.08
C SER A 463 -7.71 46.14 -53.59
N LYS A 464 -6.49 46.24 -54.16
CA LYS A 464 -5.32 45.49 -53.67
C LYS A 464 -4.89 45.96 -52.28
N SER A 465 -4.80 47.28 -52.07
CA SER A 465 -4.47 47.87 -50.76
C SER A 465 -5.50 47.47 -49.69
N ASP A 466 -6.79 47.50 -50.03
CA ASP A 466 -7.88 47.12 -49.14
C ASP A 466 -7.82 45.62 -48.82
N ALA A 467 -7.57 44.77 -49.83
CA ALA A 467 -7.38 43.33 -49.61
C ALA A 467 -6.18 43.02 -48.71
N GLU A 468 -5.08 43.76 -48.84
CA GLU A 468 -3.91 43.62 -47.96
C GLU A 468 -4.23 44.06 -46.51
N ARG A 469 -4.95 45.17 -46.35
CA ARG A 469 -5.42 45.64 -45.03
C ARG A 469 -6.36 44.62 -44.39
N ASP A 470 -7.33 44.12 -45.14
CA ASP A 470 -8.28 43.12 -44.65
C ASP A 470 -7.59 41.80 -44.28
N ALA A 471 -6.59 41.38 -45.05
CA ALA A 471 -5.76 40.22 -44.71
C ALA A 471 -4.96 40.44 -43.42
N HIS A 472 -4.45 41.65 -43.18
CA HIS A 472 -3.77 42.00 -41.93
C HIS A 472 -4.75 42.04 -40.75
N PHE A 473 -5.93 42.63 -40.91
CA PHE A 473 -6.98 42.61 -39.88
C PHE A 473 -7.43 41.18 -39.56
N ALA A 474 -7.54 40.31 -40.56
CA ALA A 474 -7.87 38.90 -40.34
C ALA A 474 -6.79 38.19 -39.51
N LYS A 475 -5.49 38.40 -39.81
CA LYS A 475 -4.38 37.86 -39.03
C LYS A 475 -4.38 38.38 -37.59
N LEU A 476 -4.58 39.69 -37.41
CA LEU A 476 -4.61 40.29 -36.08
C LEU A 476 -5.80 39.78 -35.26
N ASN A 477 -6.96 39.60 -35.88
CA ASN A 477 -8.14 38.99 -35.24
C ASN A 477 -7.89 37.51 -34.88
N GLU A 478 -7.18 36.77 -35.72
CA GLU A 478 -6.77 35.41 -35.42
C GLU A 478 -5.82 35.37 -34.22
N GLU A 479 -4.80 36.24 -34.19
CA GLU A 479 -3.89 36.39 -33.05
C GLU A 479 -4.65 36.75 -31.76
N ILE A 480 -5.56 37.73 -31.80
CA ILE A 480 -6.43 38.07 -30.67
C ILE A 480 -7.28 36.86 -30.24
N SER A 481 -7.82 36.08 -31.19
CA SER A 481 -8.58 34.87 -30.87
C SER A 481 -7.70 33.79 -30.22
N THR A 482 -6.45 33.66 -30.64
CA THR A 482 -5.51 32.70 -30.02
C THR A 482 -5.10 33.13 -28.62
N LEU A 483 -4.76 34.42 -28.42
CA LEU A 483 -4.37 34.97 -27.12
C LEU A 483 -5.53 34.93 -26.12
N THR A 484 -6.76 35.19 -26.55
CA THR A 484 -7.94 35.07 -25.68
C THR A 484 -8.18 33.63 -25.26
N LYS A 485 -8.02 32.66 -26.16
CA LYS A 485 -8.09 31.23 -25.81
C LYS A 485 -6.98 30.82 -24.84
N GLU A 486 -5.75 31.28 -25.05
CA GLU A 486 -4.62 30.98 -24.17
C GLU A 486 -4.81 31.59 -22.77
N LEU A 487 -5.31 32.83 -22.70
CA LEU A 487 -5.68 33.48 -21.45
C LEU A 487 -6.77 32.69 -20.70
N ASP A 488 -7.80 32.21 -21.41
CA ASP A 488 -8.87 31.41 -20.82
C ASP A 488 -8.37 30.06 -20.31
N ILE A 489 -7.42 29.42 -21.00
CA ILE A 489 -6.78 28.18 -20.55
C ILE A 489 -5.97 28.45 -19.28
N SER A 490 -5.08 29.46 -19.31
CA SER A 490 -4.28 29.86 -18.16
C SER A 490 -5.15 30.23 -16.95
N ARG A 491 -6.29 30.90 -17.17
CA ARG A 491 -7.25 31.22 -16.11
C ARG A 491 -7.94 29.97 -15.54
N ARG A 492 -8.27 28.97 -16.37
CA ARG A 492 -8.81 27.69 -15.89
C ARG A 492 -7.77 26.93 -15.07
N ASP A 493 -6.52 26.89 -15.50
CA ASP A 493 -5.43 26.22 -14.76
C ASP A 493 -5.15 26.93 -13.43
N ALA A 494 -5.17 28.26 -13.41
CA ALA A 494 -5.04 29.07 -12.20
C ALA A 494 -6.22 28.91 -11.22
N ASN A 495 -7.40 28.55 -11.72
CA ASN A 495 -8.55 28.21 -10.88
C ASN A 495 -8.45 26.77 -10.38
N GLY A 496 -8.07 25.81 -11.23
CA GLY A 496 -7.86 24.41 -10.83
C GLY A 496 -6.81 24.27 -9.72
N THR A 497 -5.68 24.99 -9.84
CA THR A 497 -4.65 25.03 -8.79
C THR A 497 -5.13 25.70 -7.50
N ARG A 498 -6.03 26.69 -7.57
CA ARG A 498 -6.67 27.27 -6.38
C ARG A 498 -7.62 26.29 -5.71
N ASP A 499 -8.40 25.55 -6.49
CA ASP A 499 -9.34 24.55 -5.97
C ASP A 499 -8.58 23.38 -5.33
N GLU A 500 -7.48 22.93 -5.93
CA GLU A 500 -6.57 21.94 -5.34
C GLU A 500 -5.97 22.44 -4.01
N LEU A 501 -5.52 23.70 -3.96
CA LEU A 501 -5.00 24.28 -2.72
C LEU A 501 -6.07 24.36 -1.62
N ALA A 502 -7.30 24.72 -1.98
CA ALA A 502 -8.43 24.75 -1.05
C ALA A 502 -8.72 23.34 -0.49
N GLN A 503 -8.72 22.31 -1.35
CA GLN A 503 -8.91 20.93 -0.91
C GLN A 503 -7.78 20.45 0.03
N VAL A 504 -6.52 20.78 -0.27
CA VAL A 504 -5.39 20.44 0.61
C VAL A 504 -5.48 21.16 1.95
N MET A 505 -5.94 22.41 1.95
CA MET A 505 -6.15 23.19 3.18
C MET A 505 -7.27 22.60 4.04
N ASP A 506 -8.40 22.22 3.42
CA ASP A 506 -9.50 21.53 4.11
C ASP A 506 -9.07 20.17 4.67
N GLN A 507 -8.28 19.40 3.91
CA GLN A 507 -7.71 18.13 4.38
C GLN A 507 -6.75 18.34 5.57
N LEU A 508 -5.94 19.39 5.55
CA LEU A 508 -5.03 19.73 6.63
C LEU A 508 -5.80 20.11 7.91
N ASP A 509 -6.87 20.90 7.77
CA ASP A 509 -7.69 21.31 8.91
C ASP A 509 -8.50 20.13 9.48
N ALA A 510 -9.02 19.25 8.62
CA ALA A 510 -9.65 18.00 9.05
C ALA A 510 -8.66 17.08 9.78
N ALA A 511 -7.43 16.92 9.25
CA ALA A 511 -6.39 16.11 9.88
C ALA A 511 -5.95 16.69 11.24
N ARG A 512 -5.88 18.02 11.37
CA ARG A 512 -5.61 18.71 12.64
C ARG A 512 -6.73 18.47 13.65
N GLN A 513 -7.99 18.59 13.24
CA GLN A 513 -9.14 18.30 14.11
C GLN A 513 -9.15 16.84 14.55
N GLU A 514 -8.88 15.90 13.64
CA GLU A 514 -8.80 14.47 13.97
C GLU A 514 -7.66 14.17 14.94
N SER A 515 -6.48 14.78 14.75
CA SER A 515 -5.35 14.66 15.69
C SER A 515 -5.72 15.19 17.07
N MET A 516 -6.37 16.36 17.14
CA MET A 516 -6.82 16.95 18.40
C MET A 516 -7.84 16.05 19.12
N ILE A 517 -8.81 15.48 18.40
CA ILE A 517 -9.80 14.56 18.97
C ILE A 517 -9.13 13.28 19.46
N ARG A 518 -8.19 12.70 18.68
CA ARG A 518 -7.44 11.51 19.09
C ARG A 518 -6.59 11.77 20.33
N GLU A 519 -5.96 12.94 20.43
CA GLU A 519 -5.17 13.31 21.61
C GLU A 519 -6.06 13.54 22.84
N GLN A 520 -7.22 14.18 22.68
CA GLN A 520 -8.23 14.29 23.75
C GLN A 520 -8.76 12.92 24.19
N GLN A 521 -9.01 12.00 23.25
CA GLN A 521 -9.43 10.63 23.57
C GLN A 521 -8.34 9.87 24.32
N ARG A 522 -7.08 9.94 23.86
CA ARG A 522 -5.94 9.29 24.54
C ARG A 522 -5.74 9.83 25.95
N THR A 523 -5.79 11.15 26.13
CA THR A 523 -5.65 11.76 27.47
C THR A 523 -6.81 11.38 28.39
N ALA A 524 -8.04 11.26 27.88
CA ALA A 524 -9.19 10.79 28.65
C ALA A 524 -9.08 9.28 29.01
N GLU A 525 -8.63 8.44 28.08
CA GLU A 525 -8.38 7.01 28.31
C GLU A 525 -7.22 6.79 29.29
N GLU A 526 -6.14 7.55 29.16
CA GLU A 526 -5.02 7.57 30.10
C GLU A 526 -5.48 8.03 31.49
N ALA A 527 -6.29 9.09 31.60
CA ALA A 527 -6.85 9.52 32.87
C ALA A 527 -7.75 8.44 33.51
N ASN A 528 -8.59 7.79 32.71
CA ASN A 528 -9.48 6.72 33.17
C ASN A 528 -8.68 5.50 33.63
N SER A 529 -7.69 5.05 32.85
CA SER A 529 -6.84 3.90 33.19
C SER A 529 -5.97 4.18 34.43
N ILE A 530 -5.42 5.40 34.56
CA ILE A 530 -4.72 5.84 35.77
C ILE A 530 -5.67 5.85 36.96
N SER A 531 -6.92 6.29 36.80
CA SER A 531 -7.90 6.28 37.89
C SER A 531 -8.26 4.87 38.33
N SER A 532 -8.43 3.93 37.40
CA SER A 532 -8.72 2.52 37.72
C SER A 532 -7.51 1.84 38.36
N ALA A 533 -6.30 2.12 37.86
CA ALA A 533 -5.07 1.60 38.44
C ALA A 533 -4.84 2.13 39.87
N LYS A 534 -5.13 3.42 40.12
CA LYS A 534 -5.07 4.01 41.47
C LYS A 534 -6.08 3.37 42.42
N LYS A 535 -7.31 3.09 41.98
CA LYS A 535 -8.29 2.35 42.79
C LYS A 535 -7.82 0.95 43.13
N ALA A 536 -7.33 0.20 42.14
CA ALA A 536 -6.79 -1.15 42.35
C ALA A 536 -5.55 -1.15 43.28
N MET A 537 -4.69 -0.13 43.18
CA MET A 537 -3.56 0.03 44.12
C MET A 537 -4.03 0.30 45.55
N MET A 538 -5.04 1.15 45.73
CA MET A 538 -5.61 1.43 47.05
C MET A 538 -6.26 0.19 47.67
N GLU A 539 -7.05 -0.57 46.90
CA GLU A 539 -7.65 -1.84 47.35
C GLU A 539 -6.57 -2.87 47.72
N ALA A 540 -5.51 -2.99 46.92
CA ALA A 540 -4.40 -3.89 47.21
C ALA A 540 -3.60 -3.46 48.45
N GLU A 541 -3.43 -2.15 48.68
CA GLU A 541 -2.77 -1.60 49.87
C GLU A 541 -3.60 -1.85 51.14
N GLU A 542 -4.92 -1.68 51.06
CA GLU A 542 -5.84 -2.03 52.15
C GLU A 542 -5.79 -3.53 52.48
N GLU A 543 -5.83 -4.40 51.46
CA GLU A 543 -5.68 -5.85 51.66
C GLU A 543 -4.32 -6.22 52.26
N LEU A 544 -3.24 -5.59 51.80
CA LEU A 544 -1.90 -5.82 52.35
C LEU A 544 -1.87 -5.42 53.82
N SER A 545 -2.44 -4.26 54.17
CA SER A 545 -2.52 -3.77 55.55
C SER A 545 -3.32 -4.73 56.45
N ALA A 546 -4.42 -5.29 55.94
CA ALA A 546 -5.22 -6.29 56.65
C ALA A 546 -4.44 -7.59 56.87
N LYS A 547 -3.72 -8.07 55.83
CA LYS A 547 -2.86 -9.25 55.92
C LYS A 547 -1.69 -9.03 56.88
N THR A 548 -1.06 -7.85 56.89
CA THR A 548 0.01 -7.54 57.85
C THR A 548 -0.50 -7.51 59.29
N ASN A 549 -1.70 -6.98 59.53
CA ASN A 549 -2.32 -7.01 60.85
C ASN A 549 -2.64 -8.44 61.28
N MET A 550 -3.12 -9.29 60.37
CA MET A 550 -3.37 -10.70 60.65
C MET A 550 -2.07 -11.47 60.93
N ILE A 551 -0.99 -11.21 60.19
CA ILE A 551 0.33 -11.80 60.46
C ILE A 551 0.80 -11.39 61.86
N ALA A 552 0.69 -10.12 62.24
CA ALA A 552 1.07 -9.66 63.58
C ALA A 552 0.25 -10.35 64.68
N GLN A 553 -1.05 -10.58 64.47
CA GLN A 553 -1.89 -11.32 65.41
C GLN A 553 -1.48 -12.80 65.52
N LEU A 554 -1.15 -13.45 64.40
CA LEU A 554 -0.68 -14.84 64.38
C LEU A 554 0.70 -14.97 65.02
N GLU A 555 1.60 -14.01 64.82
CA GLU A 555 2.92 -13.98 65.46
C GLU A 555 2.79 -13.84 66.99
N ASP A 556 1.92 -12.96 67.48
CA ASP A 556 1.63 -12.83 68.92
C ASP A 556 1.02 -14.11 69.50
N ALA A 557 0.07 -14.74 68.78
CA ALA A 557 -0.51 -16.02 69.20
C ALA A 557 0.54 -17.15 69.25
N LEU A 558 1.44 -17.22 68.25
CA LEU A 558 2.54 -18.18 68.25
C LEU A 558 3.53 -17.92 69.38
N GLN A 559 3.82 -16.65 69.68
CA GLN A 559 4.71 -16.29 70.78
C GLN A 559 4.11 -16.66 72.13
N LYS A 560 2.80 -16.44 72.34
CA LYS A 560 2.06 -16.89 73.54
C LYS A 560 2.07 -18.40 73.68
N ALA A 561 1.75 -19.13 72.60
CA ALA A 561 1.77 -20.59 72.60
C ALA A 561 3.17 -21.16 72.89
N ARG A 562 4.22 -20.56 72.33
CA ARG A 562 5.61 -20.90 72.66
C ARG A 562 5.94 -20.63 74.12
N GLY A 563 5.52 -19.48 74.66
CA GLY A 563 5.69 -19.14 76.07
C GLY A 563 5.01 -20.14 77.02
N GLU A 564 3.78 -20.56 76.70
CA GLU A 564 3.06 -21.60 77.44
C GLU A 564 3.73 -22.98 77.33
N GLN A 565 4.28 -23.33 76.17
CA GLN A 565 5.03 -24.57 75.99
C GLN A 565 6.34 -24.54 76.80
N ASP A 566 7.05 -23.41 76.79
CA ASP A 566 8.27 -23.21 77.57
C ASP A 566 7.99 -23.23 79.09
N SER A 567 6.84 -22.70 79.54
CA SER A 567 6.46 -22.80 80.95
C SER A 567 6.11 -24.24 81.33
N ARG A 568 5.30 -24.95 80.53
CA ARG A 568 4.97 -26.36 80.77
C ARG A 568 6.20 -27.27 80.77
N THR A 569 7.15 -27.03 79.88
CA THR A 569 8.39 -27.81 79.83
C THR A 569 9.29 -27.52 81.04
N ARG A 570 9.38 -26.27 81.51
CA ARG A 570 10.07 -25.96 82.77
C ARG A 570 9.41 -26.63 83.97
N GLU A 571 8.09 -26.54 84.10
CA GLU A 571 7.34 -27.21 85.17
C GLU A 571 7.55 -28.73 85.15
N ALA A 572 7.54 -29.35 83.97
CA ALA A 572 7.80 -30.77 83.82
C ALA A 572 9.25 -31.15 84.20
N LEU A 573 10.24 -30.31 83.87
CA LEU A 573 11.63 -30.52 84.27
C LEU A 573 11.81 -30.40 85.79
N GLU A 574 11.21 -29.38 86.41
CA GLU A 574 11.25 -29.22 87.88
C GLU A 574 10.55 -30.37 88.60
N ALA A 575 9.41 -30.85 88.08
CA ALA A 575 8.72 -32.01 88.62
C ALA A 575 9.57 -33.28 88.50
N LYS A 576 10.25 -33.45 87.35
CA LYS A 576 11.18 -34.56 87.15
C LYS A 576 12.37 -34.49 88.10
N GLU A 577 12.99 -33.33 88.28
CA GLU A 577 14.12 -33.15 89.20
C GLU A 577 13.74 -33.48 90.65
N LYS A 578 12.53 -33.07 91.08
CA LYS A 578 11.99 -33.45 92.40
C LYS A 578 11.81 -34.96 92.53
N SER A 579 11.23 -35.61 91.52
CA SER A 579 11.03 -37.07 91.52
C SER A 579 12.36 -37.83 91.48
N ASP A 580 13.33 -37.39 90.67
CA ASP A 580 14.68 -37.97 90.61
C ASP A 580 15.39 -37.81 91.98
N GLY A 581 15.22 -36.68 92.66
CA GLY A 581 15.73 -36.46 94.02
C GLY A 581 15.08 -37.36 95.08
N GLU A 582 13.77 -37.63 94.98
CA GLU A 582 13.08 -38.60 95.85
C GLU A 582 13.55 -40.03 95.58
N LEU A 583 13.69 -40.42 94.31
CA LEU A 583 14.24 -41.72 93.93
C LEU A 583 15.66 -41.91 94.45
N GLN A 584 16.50 -40.88 94.41
CA GLN A 584 17.86 -40.95 94.95
C GLN A 584 17.87 -41.14 96.47
N LYS A 585 16.98 -40.46 97.20
CA LYS A 585 16.81 -40.66 98.65
C LYS A 585 16.39 -42.10 98.95
N LEU A 586 15.37 -42.59 98.25
CA LEU A 586 14.87 -43.96 98.41
C LEU A 586 15.94 -45.01 98.07
N GLN A 587 16.76 -44.77 97.04
CA GLN A 587 17.92 -45.62 96.71
C GLN A 587 18.96 -45.62 97.83
N SER A 588 19.24 -44.47 98.45
CA SER A 588 20.17 -44.40 99.59
C SER A 588 19.63 -45.14 100.82
N GLU A 589 18.34 -45.02 101.12
CA GLU A 589 17.67 -45.76 102.18
C GLU A 589 17.66 -47.27 101.90
N TYR A 590 17.38 -47.67 100.66
CA TYR A 590 17.47 -49.07 100.22
C TYR A 590 18.88 -49.63 100.43
N HIS A 591 19.92 -48.87 100.07
CA HIS A 591 21.30 -49.32 100.25
C HIS A 591 21.69 -49.43 101.74
N VAL A 592 21.19 -48.53 102.60
CA VAL A 592 21.37 -48.64 104.05
C VAL A 592 20.69 -49.90 104.59
N LEU A 593 19.42 -50.14 104.20
CA LEU A 593 18.68 -51.35 104.59
C LEU A 593 19.33 -52.62 104.05
N GLU A 594 19.90 -52.59 102.84
CA GLU A 594 20.66 -53.69 102.27
C GLU A 594 21.91 -53.99 103.10
N ASN A 595 22.67 -52.96 103.50
CA ASN A 595 23.83 -53.10 104.38
C ASN A 595 23.43 -53.62 105.77
N GLU A 596 22.31 -53.16 106.32
CA GLU A 596 21.74 -53.70 107.57
C GLU A 596 21.32 -55.16 107.42
N MET A 597 20.66 -55.52 106.31
CA MET A 597 20.28 -56.90 106.01
C MET A 597 21.51 -57.80 105.87
N ILE A 598 22.57 -57.34 105.20
CA ILE A 598 23.84 -58.06 105.10
C ILE A 598 24.44 -58.23 106.49
N ARG A 599 24.48 -57.17 107.32
CA ARG A 599 24.97 -57.23 108.69
C ARG A 599 24.18 -58.23 109.53
N VAL A 600 22.85 -58.14 109.56
CA VAL A 600 21.97 -59.07 110.27
C VAL A 600 22.16 -60.50 109.76
N ARG A 601 22.33 -60.69 108.44
CA ARG A 601 22.62 -62.00 107.86
C ARG A 601 23.99 -62.53 108.30
N THR A 602 25.02 -61.68 108.39
CA THR A 602 26.33 -62.07 108.92
C THR A 602 26.28 -62.40 110.42
N GLU A 603 25.58 -61.59 111.22
CA GLU A 603 25.34 -61.85 112.63
C GLU A 603 24.56 -63.16 112.82
N LEU A 604 23.53 -63.41 112.01
CA LEU A 604 22.80 -64.67 111.99
C LEU A 604 23.68 -65.86 111.62
N THR A 605 24.58 -65.73 110.63
CA THR A 605 25.52 -66.81 110.29
C THR A 605 26.54 -67.07 111.39
N MET A 606 27.00 -66.03 112.08
CA MET A 606 27.92 -66.16 113.20
C MET A 606 27.24 -66.84 114.39
N VAL A 607 26.04 -66.38 114.77
CA VAL A 607 25.21 -67.03 115.81
C VAL A 607 24.85 -68.46 115.42
N GLN A 608 24.58 -68.74 114.14
CA GLN A 608 24.33 -70.08 113.65
C GLN A 608 25.58 -70.98 113.76
N ALA A 609 26.78 -70.44 113.46
CA ALA A 609 28.04 -71.16 113.65
C ALA A 609 28.36 -71.39 115.14
N GLU A 610 28.09 -70.41 116.01
CA GLU A 610 28.19 -70.55 117.47
C GLU A 610 27.21 -71.60 117.99
N LEU A 611 25.97 -71.63 117.46
CA LEU A 611 24.96 -72.65 117.77
C LEU A 611 25.42 -74.03 117.31
N ASP A 612 25.95 -74.16 116.09
CA ASP A 612 26.48 -75.42 115.57
C ASP A 612 27.72 -75.90 116.36
N GLY A 613 28.53 -74.97 116.89
CA GLY A 613 29.64 -75.26 117.80
C GLY A 613 29.18 -75.69 119.20
N ALA A 614 28.13 -75.06 119.75
CA ALA A 614 27.60 -75.38 121.07
C ALA A 614 26.76 -76.67 121.10
N TYR A 615 26.11 -77.03 119.99
CA TYR A 615 25.19 -78.17 119.91
C TYR A 615 25.69 -79.37 119.09
N GLY A 616 26.94 -79.35 118.64
CA GLY A 616 27.51 -80.40 117.78
C GLY A 616 26.92 -80.38 116.37
N SER A 617 27.79 -80.60 115.37
CA SER A 617 27.41 -80.50 113.96
C SER A 617 26.21 -81.41 113.65
N ARG A 618 25.24 -80.88 112.89
CA ARG A 618 24.10 -81.64 112.39
C ARG A 618 24.54 -82.93 111.67
N ALA A 619 25.75 -82.98 111.11
CA ALA A 619 26.35 -84.18 110.53
C ALA A 619 26.72 -85.23 111.59
N GLU A 620 27.25 -84.84 112.76
CA GLU A 620 27.52 -85.75 113.88
C GLU A 620 26.23 -86.23 114.55
N ARG A 621 25.22 -85.36 114.68
CA ARG A 621 23.88 -85.76 115.16
C ARG A 621 23.13 -86.62 114.14
N ALA A 622 23.23 -86.33 112.84
CA ALA A 622 22.65 -87.18 111.80
C ALA A 622 23.36 -88.54 111.72
N ALA A 623 24.68 -88.61 111.99
CA ALA A 623 25.38 -89.88 112.12
C ALA A 623 24.91 -90.68 113.35
N GLN A 624 24.69 -90.03 114.50
CA GLN A 624 24.13 -90.68 115.69
C GLN A 624 22.65 -91.07 115.53
N VAL A 625 21.86 -90.28 114.78
CA VAL A 625 20.44 -90.54 114.51
C VAL A 625 20.25 -91.61 113.42
N ALA A 626 21.09 -91.64 112.38
CA ALA A 626 21.12 -92.71 111.37
C ALA A 626 21.57 -94.06 111.96
N ALA A 627 22.39 -94.04 113.02
CA ALA A 627 22.73 -95.24 113.79
C ALA A 627 21.57 -95.73 114.68
N ASN A 628 20.48 -94.95 114.85
CA ASN A 628 19.35 -95.31 115.69
C ASN A 628 18.13 -95.74 114.83
N PRO A 629 17.80 -97.05 114.77
CA PRO A 629 16.77 -97.58 113.88
C PRO A 629 15.34 -97.13 114.22
N VAL A 630 15.11 -96.58 115.41
CA VAL A 630 13.79 -96.09 115.84
C VAL A 630 13.44 -94.76 115.17
N ILE A 631 14.41 -93.85 115.06
CA ILE A 631 14.19 -92.52 114.48
C ILE A 631 14.05 -92.61 112.95
N GLN A 632 14.75 -93.55 112.32
CA GLN A 632 14.62 -93.80 110.88
C GLN A 632 13.18 -94.20 110.50
N LYS A 633 12.51 -95.03 111.30
CA LYS A 633 11.12 -95.41 111.06
C LYS A 633 10.15 -94.23 111.17
N GLU A 634 10.37 -93.34 112.14
CA GLU A 634 9.54 -92.15 112.31
C GLU A 634 9.73 -91.14 111.16
N ILE A 635 10.95 -91.04 110.62
CA ILE A 635 11.23 -90.24 109.41
C ILE A 635 10.49 -90.81 108.19
N ASP A 636 10.45 -92.13 108.04
CA ASP A 636 9.74 -92.77 106.94
C ASP A 636 8.22 -92.53 107.04
N ASP A 637 7.64 -92.61 108.24
CA ASP A 637 6.22 -92.31 108.49
C ASP A 637 5.89 -90.83 108.24
N LEU A 638 6.78 -89.90 108.61
CA LEU A 638 6.60 -88.46 108.35
C LEU A 638 6.75 -88.13 106.86
N ASN A 639 7.66 -88.78 106.14
CA ASN A 639 7.78 -88.65 104.70
C ASN A 639 6.50 -89.10 103.97
N GLN A 640 5.83 -90.14 104.48
CA GLN A 640 4.56 -90.58 103.92
C GLN A 640 3.45 -89.53 104.12
N ARG A 641 3.39 -88.85 105.27
CA ARG A 641 2.45 -87.73 105.49
C ARG A 641 2.73 -86.51 104.63
N ASN A 642 4.01 -86.17 104.39
CA ASN A 642 4.38 -85.06 103.51
C ASN A 642 3.94 -85.29 102.06
N ARG A 643 3.98 -86.53 101.56
CA ARG A 643 3.43 -86.85 100.24
C ARG A 643 1.93 -86.54 100.17
N ASN A 644 1.17 -86.93 101.20
CA ASN A 644 -0.27 -86.70 101.25
C ASN A 644 -0.62 -85.19 101.27
N LEU A 645 0.11 -84.36 102.02
CA LEU A 645 -0.12 -82.90 102.05
C LEU A 645 0.28 -82.21 100.73
N THR A 646 1.27 -82.74 100.03
CA THR A 646 1.69 -82.20 98.72
C THR A 646 0.61 -82.44 97.67
N GLU A 647 -0.08 -83.59 97.73
CA GLU A 647 -1.26 -83.86 96.91
C GLU A 647 -2.39 -82.86 97.21
N GLU A 648 -2.60 -82.49 98.48
CA GLU A 648 -3.60 -81.48 98.87
C GLU A 648 -3.27 -80.06 98.35
N ILE A 649 -2.00 -79.65 98.38
CA ILE A 649 -1.54 -78.37 97.78
C ILE A 649 -1.73 -78.36 96.26
N SER A 650 -1.58 -79.51 95.60
CA SER A 650 -1.81 -79.63 94.15
C SER A 650 -3.28 -79.40 93.79
N ILE A 651 -4.19 -79.81 94.66
CA ILE A 651 -5.64 -79.60 94.51
C ILE A 651 -6.00 -78.11 94.72
N LEU A 652 -5.40 -77.44 95.72
CA LEU A 652 -5.63 -76.01 95.98
C LEU A 652 -5.05 -75.08 94.89
N ARG A 653 -3.98 -75.48 94.21
CA ARG A 653 -3.47 -74.75 93.03
C ARG A 653 -4.38 -74.86 91.81
N ALA A 654 -5.10 -75.98 91.66
CA ALA A 654 -6.11 -76.12 90.61
C ALA A 654 -7.31 -75.18 90.83
N GLU A 655 -7.62 -74.82 92.09
CA GLU A 655 -8.63 -73.80 92.42
C GLU A 655 -8.19 -72.36 92.13
N GLN A 656 -6.89 -72.04 92.23
CA GLN A 656 -6.38 -70.68 91.92
C GLN A 656 -6.40 -70.34 90.41
N LEU A 657 -6.48 -71.34 89.53
CA LEU A 657 -6.51 -71.15 88.07
C LEU A 657 -7.88 -70.68 87.54
N ASN A 658 -8.93 -70.71 88.38
CA ASN A 658 -10.28 -70.21 88.03
C ASN A 658 -10.49 -68.71 88.35
N ASN A 659 -9.50 -68.00 88.91
CA ASN A 659 -9.62 -66.60 89.35
C ASN A 659 -8.81 -65.57 88.53
N SER A 660 -8.40 -65.88 87.30
CA SER A 660 -7.60 -64.97 86.47
C SER A 660 -8.45 -64.27 85.39
N ASN A 661 -9.13 -63.18 85.74
CA ASN A 661 -9.80 -62.28 84.80
C ASN A 661 -9.14 -60.89 84.89
N ASP A 662 -8.18 -60.60 84.01
CA ASP A 662 -7.59 -59.26 83.75
C ASP A 662 -6.75 -59.34 82.46
N GLY A 663 -6.84 -58.49 81.43
CA GLY A 663 -7.55 -57.22 81.34
C GLY A 663 -6.81 -56.12 80.57
N ASP A 664 -5.72 -56.37 79.80
CA ASP A 664 -4.87 -55.25 79.31
C ASP A 664 -4.47 -55.27 77.80
N GLY A 665 -4.67 -56.37 77.07
CA GLY A 665 -4.25 -56.46 75.65
C GLY A 665 -5.25 -55.96 74.60
N LYS A 666 -6.53 -55.79 74.97
CA LYS A 666 -7.63 -55.55 74.00
C LYS A 666 -7.89 -54.05 73.75
N SER A 667 -7.54 -53.19 74.69
CA SER A 667 -7.77 -51.74 74.63
C SER A 667 -6.89 -51.06 73.56
N GLY A 668 -5.58 -51.35 73.54
CA GLY A 668 -4.63 -50.72 72.62
C GLY A 668 -4.87 -51.06 71.14
N LEU A 669 -5.28 -52.29 70.83
CA LEU A 669 -5.66 -52.66 69.46
C LEU A 669 -6.90 -51.90 69.00
N GLN A 670 -7.87 -51.71 69.91
CA GLN A 670 -9.12 -51.01 69.60
C GLN A 670 -8.88 -49.52 69.37
N THR A 671 -7.96 -48.89 70.11
CA THR A 671 -7.56 -47.49 69.87
C THR A 671 -6.87 -47.31 68.51
N ARG A 672 -6.00 -48.24 68.09
CA ARG A 672 -5.33 -48.14 66.78
C ARG A 672 -6.30 -48.29 65.61
N VAL A 673 -7.27 -49.19 65.73
CA VAL A 673 -8.33 -49.35 64.73
C VAL A 673 -9.15 -48.07 64.58
N GLN A 674 -9.54 -47.43 65.69
CA GLN A 674 -10.26 -46.16 65.65
C GLN A 674 -9.48 -45.02 64.98
N ILE A 675 -8.15 -44.95 65.21
CA ILE A 675 -7.29 -43.94 64.57
C ILE A 675 -7.24 -44.17 63.06
N LEU A 676 -7.03 -45.42 62.61
CA LEU A 676 -6.99 -45.74 61.19
C LEU A 676 -8.33 -45.48 60.49
N GLU A 677 -9.45 -45.78 61.15
CA GLU A 677 -10.79 -45.46 60.62
C GLU A 677 -11.04 -43.96 60.49
N LYS A 678 -10.46 -43.15 61.39
CA LYS A 678 -10.52 -41.69 61.33
C LYS A 678 -9.66 -41.15 60.20
N GLU A 679 -8.41 -41.61 60.09
CA GLU A 679 -7.49 -41.22 59.00
C GLU A 679 -8.08 -41.57 57.63
N LEU A 680 -8.67 -42.77 57.48
CA LEU A 680 -9.32 -43.17 56.24
C LEU A 680 -10.52 -42.29 55.91
N ARG A 681 -11.33 -41.91 56.89
CA ARG A 681 -12.45 -40.97 56.68
C ARG A 681 -11.96 -39.59 56.24
N GLU A 682 -10.94 -39.04 56.91
CA GLU A 682 -10.37 -37.74 56.54
C GLU A 682 -9.80 -37.77 55.11
N THR A 683 -9.10 -38.85 54.71
CA THR A 683 -8.62 -38.97 53.32
C THR A 683 -9.75 -39.07 52.30
N ILE A 684 -10.87 -39.72 52.64
CA ILE A 684 -12.04 -39.80 51.77
C ILE A 684 -12.67 -38.41 51.60
N ASP A 685 -12.82 -37.66 52.69
CA ASP A 685 -13.36 -36.30 52.67
C ASP A 685 -12.48 -35.37 51.80
N ASP A 686 -11.15 -35.48 51.91
CA ASP A 686 -10.21 -34.76 51.06
C ASP A 686 -10.40 -35.12 49.56
N TYR A 687 -10.58 -36.40 49.24
CA TYR A 687 -10.87 -36.82 47.87
C TYR A 687 -12.21 -36.30 47.35
N GLU A 688 -13.23 -36.21 48.20
CA GLU A 688 -14.52 -35.61 47.83
C GLU A 688 -14.37 -34.11 47.53
N VAL A 689 -13.62 -33.37 48.35
CA VAL A 689 -13.35 -31.95 48.13
C VAL A 689 -12.54 -31.75 46.84
N MET A 690 -11.48 -32.55 46.62
CA MET A 690 -10.70 -32.52 45.38
C MET A 690 -11.56 -32.82 44.15
N THR A 691 -12.50 -33.76 44.26
CA THR A 691 -13.41 -34.13 43.16
C THR A 691 -14.40 -33.01 42.87
N LYS A 692 -14.98 -32.37 43.91
CA LYS A 692 -15.85 -31.20 43.74
C LYS A 692 -15.12 -30.04 43.07
N ALA A 693 -13.90 -29.73 43.52
CA ALA A 693 -13.06 -28.70 42.91
C ALA A 693 -12.72 -29.03 41.44
N SER A 694 -12.44 -30.30 41.12
CA SER A 694 -12.18 -30.74 39.74
C SER A 694 -13.40 -30.53 38.83
N ILE A 695 -14.60 -30.84 39.33
CA ILE A 695 -15.86 -30.60 38.61
C ILE A 695 -16.11 -29.10 38.41
N GLU A 696 -15.79 -28.26 39.40
CA GLU A 696 -15.92 -26.81 39.29
C GLU A 696 -14.96 -26.22 38.25
N PHE A 697 -13.69 -26.65 38.23
CA PHE A 697 -12.75 -26.26 37.19
C PHE A 697 -13.19 -26.72 35.80
N GLU A 698 -13.78 -27.91 35.68
CA GLU A 698 -14.33 -28.38 34.41
C GLU A 698 -15.51 -27.53 33.96
N LYS A 699 -16.42 -27.13 34.87
CA LYS A 699 -17.50 -26.19 34.56
C LYS A 699 -17.00 -24.81 34.14
N GLU A 700 -15.94 -24.29 34.79
CA GLU A 700 -15.32 -23.02 34.40
C GLU A 700 -14.64 -23.13 33.04
N ARG A 701 -13.96 -24.24 32.76
CA ARG A 701 -13.40 -24.55 31.45
C ARG A 701 -14.49 -24.54 30.37
N ASP A 702 -15.61 -25.21 30.61
CA ASP A 702 -16.74 -25.24 29.67
C ASP A 702 -17.33 -23.83 29.43
N LYS A 703 -17.40 -22.97 30.46
CA LYS A 703 -17.80 -21.56 30.31
C LYS A 703 -16.81 -20.77 29.46
N LEU A 704 -15.51 -21.01 29.62
CA LEU A 704 -14.48 -20.35 28.82
C LEU A 704 -14.50 -20.87 27.38
N GLU A 705 -14.71 -22.17 27.16
CA GLU A 705 -14.85 -22.77 25.82
C GLU A 705 -16.07 -22.19 25.08
N THR A 706 -17.23 -22.14 25.74
CA THR A 706 -18.43 -21.51 25.17
C THR A 706 -18.24 -20.02 24.88
N PHE A 707 -17.51 -19.28 25.72
CA PHE A 707 -17.17 -17.89 25.45
C PHE A 707 -16.22 -17.75 24.24
N ILE A 708 -15.22 -18.62 24.12
CA ILE A 708 -14.31 -18.66 22.98
C ILE A 708 -15.08 -18.97 21.68
N ASP A 709 -16.02 -19.90 21.71
CA ASP A 709 -16.83 -20.25 20.54
C ASP A 709 -17.75 -19.09 20.13
N ASN A 710 -18.40 -18.41 21.09
CA ASN A 710 -19.16 -17.19 20.81
C ASN A 710 -18.30 -16.08 20.18
N LEU A 711 -17.07 -15.90 20.66
CA LEU A 711 -16.13 -14.94 20.06
C LEU A 711 -15.72 -15.36 18.65
N ARG A 712 -15.49 -16.65 18.41
CA ARG A 712 -15.18 -17.19 17.08
C ARG A 712 -16.34 -16.99 16.11
N ASP A 713 -17.58 -17.26 16.52
CA ASP A 713 -18.77 -17.04 15.71
C ASP A 713 -18.97 -15.56 15.38
N ARG A 714 -18.73 -14.67 16.35
CA ARG A 714 -18.76 -13.22 16.11
C ARG A 714 -17.67 -12.79 15.13
N CYS A 715 -16.46 -13.30 15.27
CA CYS A 715 -15.38 -13.04 14.32
C CYS A 715 -15.74 -13.57 12.93
N GLU A 716 -16.28 -14.79 12.79
CA GLU A 716 -16.72 -15.34 11.51
C GLU A 716 -17.88 -14.52 10.90
N SER A 717 -18.80 -14.01 11.71
CA SER A 717 -19.88 -13.11 11.27
C SER A 717 -19.33 -11.76 10.79
N LEU A 718 -18.40 -11.15 11.53
CA LEU A 718 -17.76 -9.89 11.12
C LEU A 718 -16.91 -10.07 9.88
N GLU A 719 -16.14 -11.15 9.77
CA GLU A 719 -15.40 -11.50 8.55
C GLU A 719 -16.34 -11.70 7.36
N SER A 720 -17.48 -12.38 7.57
CA SER A 720 -18.48 -12.57 6.52
C SER A 720 -19.07 -11.24 6.06
N LYS A 721 -19.44 -10.34 7.00
CA LYS A 721 -19.91 -8.99 6.69
C LYS A 721 -18.85 -8.16 5.97
N LEU A 722 -17.59 -8.26 6.37
CA LEU A 722 -16.47 -7.56 5.71
C LEU A 722 -16.22 -8.14 4.31
N CYS A 723 -16.39 -9.44 4.13
CA CYS A 723 -16.37 -10.08 2.81
C CYS A 723 -17.56 -9.60 1.94
N GLU A 724 -18.77 -9.54 2.50
CA GLU A 724 -19.96 -9.01 1.83
C GLU A 724 -19.77 -7.54 1.45
N GLU A 725 -19.29 -6.68 2.34
CA GLU A 725 -19.01 -5.27 2.04
C GLU A 725 -17.87 -5.11 1.02
N ARG A 726 -16.83 -5.95 1.05
CA ARG A 726 -15.80 -5.94 -0.01
C ARG A 726 -16.39 -6.34 -1.35
N VAL A 727 -17.25 -7.37 -1.39
CA VAL A 727 -17.93 -7.78 -2.62
C VAL A 727 -18.92 -6.72 -3.09
N GLN A 728 -19.64 -6.07 -2.17
CA GLN A 728 -20.56 -4.99 -2.47
C GLN A 728 -19.83 -3.73 -2.93
N ASN A 729 -18.65 -3.41 -2.39
CA ASN A 729 -17.80 -2.35 -2.93
C ASN A 729 -17.18 -2.72 -4.28
N MET A 730 -16.88 -4.00 -4.52
CA MET A 730 -16.47 -4.49 -5.85
C MET A 730 -17.62 -4.47 -6.85
N GLY A 731 -18.87 -4.64 -6.40
CA GLY A 731 -20.09 -4.52 -7.21
C GLY A 731 -20.55 -3.08 -7.43
N ASN A 732 -20.30 -2.19 -6.46
CA ASN A 732 -20.66 -0.78 -6.54
C ASN A 732 -19.60 0.06 -7.29
N ASN A 733 -18.35 -0.41 -7.40
CA ASN A 733 -17.30 0.23 -8.21
C ASN A 733 -17.39 -0.07 -9.72
N THR A 734 -18.43 -0.78 -10.15
CA THR A 734 -18.79 -0.91 -11.57
C THR A 734 -20.15 -0.27 -11.84
N SER A 735 -20.18 1.07 -11.87
CA SER A 735 -21.26 1.84 -12.50
C SER A 735 -20.64 2.96 -13.32
N GLY A 736 -20.03 2.52 -14.43
CA GLY A 736 -19.48 3.35 -15.49
C GLY A 736 -19.22 2.49 -16.73
N ALA A 737 -20.20 2.47 -17.64
CA ALA A 737 -20.14 2.08 -19.05
C ALA A 737 -20.13 0.57 -19.45
N ASN A 738 -21.22 0.21 -20.14
CA ASN A 738 -21.37 -0.67 -21.32
C ASN A 738 -21.02 -2.17 -21.29
N GLY A 739 -22.07 -3.01 -21.24
CA GLY A 739 -22.56 -3.72 -22.43
C GLY A 739 -21.95 -5.08 -22.84
N PHE A 740 -22.84 -6.09 -22.89
CA PHE A 740 -22.80 -7.39 -23.62
C PHE A 740 -22.30 -8.67 -22.91
N ASP A 741 -23.29 -9.36 -22.33
CA ASP A 741 -23.74 -10.75 -22.56
C ASP A 741 -22.75 -11.95 -22.63
N ARG A 742 -23.17 -12.99 -21.89
CA ARG A 742 -23.09 -14.44 -22.16
C ARG A 742 -21.98 -15.27 -21.51
N GLY A 743 -22.40 -16.14 -20.57
CA GLY A 743 -21.65 -17.35 -20.20
C GLY A 743 -21.97 -17.90 -18.81
N ALA A 744 -23.10 -18.60 -18.68
CA ALA A 744 -23.34 -19.48 -17.54
C ALA A 744 -22.45 -20.74 -17.64
N SER A 745 -22.02 -21.22 -16.46
CA SER A 745 -21.34 -22.50 -16.17
C SER A 745 -19.81 -22.50 -16.15
N GLU A 746 -19.29 -23.07 -15.04
CA GLU A 746 -17.92 -23.49 -14.78
C GLU A 746 -16.90 -22.35 -14.64
N THR A 747 -16.58 -21.90 -13.42
CA THR A 747 -15.69 -22.66 -12.53
C THR A 747 -16.11 -22.56 -11.06
N THR A 748 -16.03 -23.68 -10.34
CA THR A 748 -15.98 -23.77 -8.87
C THR A 748 -15.34 -22.54 -8.24
N SER A 749 -16.20 -21.64 -7.75
CA SER A 749 -15.78 -20.41 -7.08
C SER A 749 -14.84 -20.77 -5.93
N THR A 750 -13.75 -20.02 -5.79
CA THR A 750 -12.82 -20.13 -4.65
C THR A 750 -13.54 -20.09 -3.30
N MET A 751 -14.74 -19.52 -3.25
CA MET A 751 -15.66 -19.56 -2.11
C MET A 751 -16.19 -20.97 -1.80
N VAL A 752 -16.55 -21.76 -2.81
CA VAL A 752 -16.98 -23.16 -2.65
C VAL A 752 -15.81 -24.02 -2.19
N LEU A 753 -14.61 -23.83 -2.77
CA LEU A 753 -13.41 -24.56 -2.35
C LEU A 753 -12.98 -24.20 -0.92
N LYS A 754 -13.07 -22.92 -0.54
CA LYS A 754 -12.77 -22.48 0.84
C LYS A 754 -13.81 -22.99 1.83
N ASN A 755 -15.08 -23.04 1.44
CA ASN A 755 -16.15 -23.58 2.28
C ASN A 755 -16.06 -25.09 2.41
N GLU A 756 -15.75 -25.82 1.33
CA GLU A 756 -15.50 -27.26 1.37
C GLU A 756 -14.22 -27.60 2.15
N PHE A 757 -13.16 -26.79 2.06
CA PHE A 757 -11.97 -26.98 2.89
C PHE A 757 -12.24 -26.70 4.37
N LYS A 758 -12.98 -25.63 4.69
CA LYS A 758 -13.41 -25.35 6.07
C LYS A 758 -14.28 -26.48 6.61
N LYS A 759 -15.22 -26.99 5.81
CA LYS A 759 -16.08 -28.12 6.14
C LYS A 759 -15.26 -29.39 6.36
N MET A 760 -14.34 -29.71 5.46
CA MET A 760 -13.40 -30.83 5.60
C MET A 760 -12.55 -30.72 6.88
N MET A 761 -12.08 -29.51 7.25
CA MET A 761 -11.31 -29.32 8.48
C MET A 761 -12.18 -29.46 9.74
N ARG A 762 -13.45 -29.04 9.71
CA ARG A 762 -14.40 -29.30 10.80
C ARG A 762 -14.69 -30.79 10.90
N ASP A 763 -14.98 -31.45 9.78
CA ASP A 763 -15.28 -32.87 9.70
C ASP A 763 -14.08 -33.73 10.14
N THR A 764 -12.85 -33.31 9.83
CA THR A 764 -11.64 -34.01 10.29
C THR A 764 -11.44 -33.85 11.81
N ARG A 765 -11.78 -32.70 12.38
CA ARG A 765 -11.70 -32.50 13.84
C ARG A 765 -12.78 -33.29 14.57
N THR A 766 -14.01 -33.31 14.06
CA THR A 766 -15.10 -34.08 14.65
C THR A 766 -14.85 -35.58 14.53
N GLU A 767 -14.32 -36.04 13.40
CA GLU A 767 -13.95 -37.44 13.21
C GLU A 767 -12.77 -37.85 14.11
N ASN A 768 -11.73 -37.02 14.22
CA ASN A 768 -10.64 -37.29 15.17
C ASN A 768 -11.14 -37.32 16.63
N MET A 769 -12.07 -36.43 17.00
CA MET A 769 -12.69 -36.45 18.34
C MET A 769 -13.53 -37.71 18.56
N ARG A 770 -14.26 -38.16 17.53
CA ARG A 770 -15.05 -39.39 17.55
C ARG A 770 -14.15 -40.63 17.67
N LEU A 771 -13.05 -40.69 16.92
CA LEU A 771 -12.06 -41.75 17.01
C LEU A 771 -11.40 -41.79 18.39
N LEU A 772 -11.04 -40.64 18.95
CA LEU A 772 -10.45 -40.56 20.29
C LEU A 772 -11.45 -41.01 21.37
N LYS A 773 -12.73 -40.65 21.25
CA LYS A 773 -13.79 -41.14 22.15
C LYS A 773 -14.00 -42.65 22.01
N ALA A 774 -14.03 -43.17 20.78
CA ALA A 774 -14.13 -44.61 20.53
C ALA A 774 -12.91 -45.37 21.10
N GLU A 775 -11.70 -44.83 20.95
CA GLU A 775 -10.48 -45.40 21.53
C GLU A 775 -10.53 -45.39 23.07
N GLN A 776 -11.01 -44.30 23.68
CA GLN A 776 -11.18 -44.23 25.14
C GLN A 776 -12.26 -45.21 25.64
N GLU A 777 -13.33 -45.42 24.88
CA GLU A 777 -14.37 -46.39 25.21
C GLU A 777 -13.85 -47.83 25.10
N GLU A 778 -13.07 -48.14 24.07
CA GLU A 778 -12.39 -49.44 23.93
C GLU A 778 -11.34 -49.65 25.02
N ARG A 779 -10.57 -48.61 25.39
CA ARG A 779 -9.67 -48.66 26.55
C ARG A 779 -10.44 -48.96 27.84
N ARG A 780 -11.58 -48.30 28.07
CA ARG A 780 -12.44 -48.62 29.23
C ARG A 780 -13.00 -50.04 29.17
N ARG A 781 -13.42 -50.54 28.00
CA ARG A 781 -13.85 -51.94 27.84
C ARG A 781 -12.72 -52.91 28.17
N LEU A 782 -11.52 -52.69 27.63
CA LEU A 782 -10.35 -53.52 27.88
C LEU A 782 -9.89 -53.44 29.34
N GLU A 783 -9.92 -52.28 29.96
CA GLU A 783 -9.66 -52.12 31.40
C GLU A 783 -10.68 -52.88 32.25
N THR A 784 -11.96 -52.83 31.87
CA THR A 784 -13.02 -53.60 32.54
C THR A 784 -12.80 -55.09 32.39
N LEU A 785 -12.41 -55.55 31.19
CA LEU A 785 -12.12 -56.95 30.89
C LEU A 785 -10.84 -57.41 31.63
N LEU A 786 -9.79 -56.60 31.67
CA LEU A 786 -8.58 -56.84 32.46
C LEU A 786 -8.87 -56.87 33.96
N ARG A 787 -9.77 -56.01 34.44
CA ARG A 787 -10.20 -56.00 35.84
C ARG A 787 -11.00 -57.25 36.18
N ASN A 788 -11.86 -57.71 35.27
CA ASN A 788 -12.60 -58.97 35.42
C ASN A 788 -11.65 -60.18 35.36
N LEU A 789 -10.70 -60.23 34.42
CA LEU A 789 -9.68 -61.27 34.35
C LEU A 789 -8.78 -61.28 35.58
N ARG A 790 -8.37 -60.12 36.11
CA ARG A 790 -7.65 -60.04 37.39
C ARG A 790 -8.51 -60.54 38.54
N LYS A 791 -9.81 -60.23 38.55
CA LYS A 791 -10.76 -60.73 39.56
C LYS A 791 -10.91 -62.25 39.46
N GLU A 792 -11.08 -62.82 38.27
CA GLU A 792 -11.13 -64.26 38.04
C GLU A 792 -9.81 -64.96 38.37
N GLN A 793 -8.67 -64.37 38.03
CA GLN A 793 -7.34 -64.90 38.38
C GLN A 793 -7.08 -64.82 39.90
N SER A 794 -7.64 -63.81 40.58
CA SER A 794 -7.64 -63.74 42.04
C SER A 794 -8.56 -64.81 42.67
N MET A 795 -9.70 -65.12 42.05
CA MET A 795 -10.61 -66.20 42.48
C MET A 795 -10.06 -67.61 42.15
N GLY A 796 -9.28 -67.74 41.08
CA GLY A 796 -8.57 -68.98 40.74
C GLY A 796 -7.43 -69.27 41.71
N LYS A 797 -6.76 -68.23 42.24
CA LYS A 797 -5.75 -68.37 43.31
C LYS A 797 -6.37 -68.68 44.67
N SER A 798 -7.56 -68.15 44.98
CA SER A 798 -8.27 -68.52 46.22
C SER A 798 -8.76 -69.96 46.22
N ASN A 799 -9.12 -70.51 45.06
CA ASN A 799 -9.52 -71.92 44.93
C ASN A 799 -8.32 -72.89 44.96
N LEU A 800 -7.13 -72.46 44.53
CA LEU A 800 -5.90 -73.25 44.74
C LEU A 800 -5.45 -73.26 46.20
N SER A 801 -5.70 -72.20 46.99
CA SER A 801 -5.38 -72.19 48.42
C SER A 801 -6.32 -73.03 49.29
N GLN A 802 -7.52 -73.38 48.80
CA GLN A 802 -8.42 -74.31 49.51
C GLN A 802 -8.18 -75.79 49.16
N SER A 803 -7.62 -76.09 47.98
CA SER A 803 -7.30 -77.47 47.57
C SER A 803 -6.06 -78.07 48.25
N ALA A 804 -5.21 -77.27 48.88
CA ALA A 804 -3.99 -77.75 49.56
C ALA A 804 -4.16 -78.05 51.06
N ILE A 805 -5.37 -77.91 51.61
CA ILE A 805 -5.70 -78.20 53.02
C ILE A 805 -6.60 -79.45 53.14
N SER A 806 -6.88 -80.13 52.02
CA SER A 806 -7.61 -81.40 52.00
C SER A 806 -6.85 -82.45 51.16
N SER A 807 -5.73 -82.92 51.71
CA SER A 807 -5.10 -84.22 51.43
C SER A 807 -4.27 -84.63 52.63
#